data_AF-A0A7M3YHA0-F1
#
_entry.id   AF-A0A7M3YHA0-F1
#
_cell.length_a   1.000
_cell.length_b   1.000
_cell.length_c   1.000
_cell.angle_alpha   90.00
_cell.angle_beta   90.00
_cell.angle_gamma   90.00
#
_symmetry.space_group_name_H-M   'P 1'
#
loop_
_entity.id
_entity.type
_entity.pdbx_description
1 polymer ?
#
loop_
_entity_poly.entity_id
_entity_poly.type
_entity_poly.pdbx_seq_one_letter_code
_entity_poly.pdbx_strand_id
1 'polypeptide(L)'
;DGDGYDINHNGVIEENEAFVNWLEFHIRDDLFSGNMSLDGELIPSNFSTDLFRNISDWGSPESNFGDGIQTGDPTDADSDSDGMPDGWEIWYARWELLDAKWSLDPLNSNDRWEDSDDDGMSNWEEYNSIDPSLSETNSNRTSPQWYVTTVGAGYTLQQWSGITNTESFGSFVTQDLINVSGWTTDPNNPDTDGDGFLDGLELMFTAWNDTAQTWTLNPLVAGDGSFDADDDALTDAQEFSLVNTNPMNGENHPLDAPLMHIDGDLNDPTQKAQRVYTIILDKGQRGKRHLDQFQEWQSTGIPTNFISTLMGITDPTISDTDDDGMIDGFEYWFTSWDLENNRWSMNPLIDSDQWLDSDMDSVDCDRDGNISLDEQFTNKREYESRVYGKYSERLSTGSGLIGFGDDTIAAYIEEGYTDAEARRAIFNTFSGKDAVSAARMNMINSEDPNTFNRTLFGISDPTNSDSDLDGIDDGWEFCYAVYGLPDPTTQNHWATNPVNPFDINYDPDSDGWYGRTSFDIPAVQGTWENRQFTPSGDVIQNGIGDLPFTNFMEYLNGTRPDTNDSDGDAVTFNTAVNAGMVVSHDRDWNLSDGREVFKYGTNPMDNDTDGDMLPDWYEYEKGWNESNDNYSSRLNVEVQWIDAATGGSCTSSTASCRPLSQNSGTLSRPALGWTWATFNPTDPLDANEDPDQDGNWDCSGATCEYTPYTNFMEFYAIANPNLDSPDSVRLSGETWQGSAITEWWQFREFTLGLGEVTEDSTNYLGMNKKNIDDLSYVLIIDDQDTDFLVLDAGDDVLLCSGDVTDDWDLYYVGNTNRAPAVDLGEHEYGWYLLDLDDDHIAEGSDPLNWDTDGDWLVDWFEVKDDEEDGIRGDSSPIRYDSRNTS
;
A
#
# COMPACT_ATOMS: atom_id res chain seq x y z
N ASP A 1 51.09 -50.21 8.01
CA ASP A 1 49.88 -49.39 8.04
C ASP A 1 48.75 -50.09 7.31
N GLY A 2 48.98 -50.58 6.08
CA GLY A 2 47.88 -51.01 5.20
C GLY A 2 47.42 -49.89 4.29
N ASP A 3 48.25 -48.86 4.14
CA ASP A 3 48.03 -47.65 3.38
C ASP A 3 48.04 -47.91 1.86
N GLY A 4 47.35 -47.04 1.13
CA GLY A 4 47.07 -47.13 -0.28
C GLY A 4 45.78 -46.39 -0.64
N TYR A 5 45.28 -46.64 -1.85
CA TYR A 5 43.99 -46.12 -2.28
C TYR A 5 43.28 -47.19 -3.11
N ASP A 6 42.04 -47.53 -2.75
CA ASP A 6 41.22 -48.54 -3.43
C ASP A 6 40.70 -47.99 -4.77
N ILE A 7 41.58 -47.90 -5.77
CA ILE A 7 41.32 -47.33 -7.10
C ILE A 7 40.08 -47.95 -7.79
N ASN A 8 39.82 -49.24 -7.53
CA ASN A 8 38.73 -49.96 -8.16
C ASN A 8 37.44 -50.01 -7.32
N HIS A 9 37.47 -49.40 -6.13
CA HIS A 9 36.35 -49.24 -5.19
C HIS A 9 35.67 -50.55 -4.75
N ASN A 10 36.43 -51.64 -4.61
CA ASN A 10 35.89 -52.94 -4.17
C ASN A 10 35.94 -53.17 -2.64
N GLY A 11 36.45 -52.20 -1.89
CA GLY A 11 36.65 -52.22 -0.44
C GLY A 11 37.93 -52.93 0.01
N VAL A 12 38.87 -53.23 -0.90
CA VAL A 12 40.11 -53.93 -0.61
C VAL A 12 41.26 -53.34 -1.42
N ILE A 13 42.26 -52.79 -0.74
CA ILE A 13 43.53 -52.34 -1.35
C ILE A 13 44.28 -53.56 -1.91
N GLU A 14 44.36 -53.64 -3.25
CA GLU A 14 45.11 -54.66 -3.98
C GLU A 14 46.63 -54.37 -4.02
N GLU A 15 47.44 -55.31 -4.51
CA GLU A 15 48.91 -55.17 -4.48
C GLU A 15 49.41 -53.96 -5.30
N ASN A 16 48.73 -53.60 -6.39
CA ASN A 16 49.04 -52.43 -7.22
C ASN A 16 48.51 -51.11 -6.64
N GLU A 17 47.60 -51.18 -5.67
CA GLU A 17 46.95 -50.06 -4.97
C GLU A 17 47.60 -49.76 -3.62
N ALA A 18 48.42 -50.68 -3.09
CA ALA A 18 49.08 -50.51 -1.80
C ALA A 18 50.29 -49.57 -1.89
N PHE A 19 50.38 -48.63 -0.94
CA PHE A 19 51.56 -47.80 -0.75
C PHE A 19 52.57 -48.53 0.13
N VAL A 20 53.40 -49.37 -0.51
CA VAL A 20 54.32 -50.25 0.21
C VAL A 20 55.55 -49.52 0.76
N ASN A 21 56.14 -50.04 1.83
CA ASN A 21 57.36 -49.51 2.50
C ASN A 21 58.52 -49.13 1.59
N TRP A 22 58.64 -49.76 0.42
CA TRP A 22 59.67 -49.39 -0.55
C TRP A 22 59.34 -48.07 -1.26
N LEU A 23 58.08 -47.87 -1.65
CA LEU A 23 57.63 -46.62 -2.25
C LEU A 23 57.74 -45.47 -1.24
N GLU A 24 57.25 -45.67 -0.02
CA GLU A 24 57.32 -44.69 1.10
C GLU A 24 58.74 -44.17 1.37
N PHE A 25 59.75 -45.05 1.25
CA PHE A 25 61.14 -44.63 1.43
C PHE A 25 61.71 -43.84 0.23
N HIS A 26 61.18 -44.08 -0.97
CA HIS A 26 61.71 -43.54 -2.22
C HIS A 26 60.91 -42.35 -2.77
N ILE A 27 59.73 -42.01 -2.23
CA ILE A 27 59.04 -40.74 -2.54
C ILE A 27 59.88 -39.50 -2.20
N ARG A 28 60.95 -39.67 -1.41
CA ARG A 28 61.90 -38.60 -1.14
C ARG A 28 62.64 -38.11 -2.39
N ASP A 29 62.89 -39.00 -3.35
CA ASP A 29 63.82 -38.76 -4.46
C ASP A 29 63.37 -39.34 -5.81
N ASP A 30 62.27 -40.07 -5.87
CA ASP A 30 61.72 -40.68 -7.09
C ASP A 30 60.18 -40.53 -7.14
N LEU A 31 59.66 -40.55 -8.37
CA LEU A 31 58.24 -40.71 -8.70
C LEU A 31 58.08 -41.94 -9.60
N PHE A 32 56.88 -42.54 -9.61
CA PHE A 32 56.69 -43.86 -10.21
C PHE A 32 55.63 -43.88 -11.31
N SER A 33 55.75 -44.85 -12.22
CA SER A 33 54.74 -45.13 -13.23
C SER A 33 54.77 -46.63 -13.57
N GLY A 34 53.71 -47.34 -13.17
CA GLY A 34 53.64 -48.80 -13.34
C GLY A 34 54.76 -49.50 -12.59
N ASN A 35 55.68 -50.12 -13.33
CA ASN A 35 56.79 -50.91 -12.77
C ASN A 35 58.16 -50.23 -12.83
N MET A 36 58.21 -48.90 -13.06
CA MET A 36 59.46 -48.13 -13.09
C MET A 36 59.30 -46.74 -12.46
N SER A 37 60.41 -46.10 -12.09
CA SER A 37 60.43 -44.66 -11.80
C SER A 37 60.24 -43.84 -13.10
N LEU A 38 59.87 -42.57 -12.98
CA LEU A 38 59.79 -41.64 -14.12
C LEU A 38 61.14 -41.48 -14.85
N ASP A 39 62.25 -41.71 -14.14
CA ASP A 39 63.62 -41.73 -14.70
C ASP A 39 63.98 -43.07 -15.38
N GLY A 40 63.08 -44.05 -15.35
CA GLY A 40 63.21 -45.34 -16.04
C GLY A 40 63.93 -46.43 -15.25
N GLU A 41 64.09 -46.28 -13.93
CA GLU A 41 64.63 -47.35 -13.07
C GLU A 41 63.53 -48.35 -12.70
N LEU A 42 63.78 -49.65 -12.82
CA LEU A 42 62.77 -50.67 -12.52
C LEU A 42 62.52 -50.79 -11.01
N ILE A 43 61.24 -50.84 -10.62
CA ILE A 43 60.83 -51.11 -9.24
C ILE A 43 61.22 -52.56 -8.87
N PRO A 44 61.77 -52.82 -7.66
CA PRO A 44 62.21 -54.14 -7.28
C PRO A 44 61.11 -55.21 -7.33
N SER A 45 61.52 -56.48 -7.47
CA SER A 45 60.65 -57.66 -7.34
C SER A 45 59.52 -57.79 -8.35
N ASN A 46 59.57 -57.07 -9.49
CA ASN A 46 58.47 -56.99 -10.47
C ASN A 46 57.17 -56.39 -9.87
N PHE A 47 57.28 -55.62 -8.80
CA PHE A 47 56.16 -54.84 -8.28
C PHE A 47 55.76 -53.76 -9.28
N SER A 48 54.47 -53.46 -9.34
CA SER A 48 53.89 -52.40 -10.18
C SER A 48 52.86 -51.67 -9.34
N THR A 49 52.84 -50.35 -9.41
CA THR A 49 51.86 -49.52 -8.72
C THR A 49 51.07 -48.69 -9.74
N ASP A 50 49.79 -48.52 -9.46
CA ASP A 50 48.89 -47.65 -10.22
C ASP A 50 48.57 -46.36 -9.46
N LEU A 51 49.04 -46.19 -8.22
CA LEU A 51 48.78 -45.00 -7.37
C LEU A 51 49.21 -43.69 -8.03
N PHE A 52 50.39 -43.69 -8.65
CA PHE A 52 50.98 -42.49 -9.26
C PHE A 52 50.44 -42.17 -10.67
N ARG A 53 49.35 -42.82 -11.09
CA ARG A 53 48.89 -42.77 -12.48
C ARG A 53 48.44 -41.37 -12.92
N ASN A 54 47.88 -40.58 -12.00
CA ASN A 54 47.22 -39.31 -12.29
C ASN A 54 48.10 -38.08 -12.00
N ILE A 55 49.30 -38.27 -11.43
CA ILE A 55 50.20 -37.16 -11.02
C ILE A 55 50.59 -36.20 -12.15
N SER A 56 50.44 -36.63 -13.40
CA SER A 56 50.80 -35.85 -14.59
C SER A 56 49.59 -35.23 -15.32
N ASP A 57 48.39 -35.31 -14.77
CA ASP A 57 47.15 -34.93 -15.48
C ASP A 57 47.05 -33.41 -15.70
N TRP A 58 47.50 -32.59 -14.73
CA TRP A 58 47.54 -31.12 -14.86
C TRP A 58 48.86 -30.62 -15.48
N GLY A 59 49.91 -31.42 -15.43
CA GLY A 59 51.22 -31.08 -15.97
C GLY A 59 52.26 -32.14 -15.64
N SER A 60 53.35 -32.18 -16.42
CA SER A 60 54.46 -33.07 -16.07
C SER A 60 55.13 -32.57 -14.79
N PRO A 61 55.30 -33.42 -13.76
CA PRO A 61 55.98 -33.05 -12.53
C PRO A 61 57.40 -32.53 -12.79
N GLU A 62 57.76 -31.40 -12.18
CA GLU A 62 59.12 -30.82 -12.25
C GLU A 62 59.90 -30.99 -10.93
N SER A 63 59.24 -31.49 -9.88
CA SER A 63 59.83 -31.86 -8.59
C SER A 63 59.26 -33.20 -8.10
N ASN A 64 59.98 -33.86 -7.20
CA ASN A 64 59.45 -34.97 -6.40
C ASN A 64 58.68 -34.42 -5.20
N PHE A 65 58.02 -35.30 -4.44
CA PHE A 65 57.38 -34.97 -3.16
C PHE A 65 58.42 -34.53 -2.12
N GLY A 66 59.47 -35.33 -1.88
CA GLY A 66 60.52 -34.96 -0.91
C GLY A 66 61.71 -34.15 -1.47
N ASP A 67 62.55 -33.69 -0.54
CA ASP A 67 63.78 -32.92 -0.80
C ASP A 67 65.04 -33.81 -1.00
N GLY A 68 64.86 -35.12 -1.15
CA GLY A 68 65.92 -36.12 -1.17
C GLY A 68 66.43 -36.55 0.22
N ILE A 69 65.83 -36.05 1.31
CA ILE A 69 66.16 -36.41 2.70
C ILE A 69 64.93 -36.91 3.45
N GLN A 70 63.80 -36.21 3.36
CA GLN A 70 62.53 -36.57 4.03
C GLN A 70 61.84 -37.73 3.31
N THR A 71 61.47 -38.78 4.04
CA THR A 71 60.75 -39.97 3.54
C THR A 71 59.41 -40.10 4.26
N GLY A 72 58.50 -40.92 3.74
CA GLY A 72 57.32 -41.37 4.50
C GLY A 72 57.69 -42.25 5.71
N ASP A 73 56.70 -42.55 6.55
CA ASP A 73 56.79 -43.46 7.70
C ASP A 73 56.09 -44.80 7.43
N PRO A 74 56.86 -45.87 7.15
CA PRO A 74 56.32 -47.21 6.82
C PRO A 74 55.59 -47.98 7.92
N THR A 75 55.21 -47.27 8.98
CA THR A 75 54.41 -47.78 10.08
C THR A 75 53.19 -46.91 10.40
N ASP A 76 53.01 -45.79 9.71
CA ASP A 76 51.91 -44.84 9.84
C ASP A 76 51.29 -44.61 8.45
N ALA A 77 49.96 -44.47 8.38
CA ALA A 77 49.29 -44.22 7.09
C ALA A 77 49.27 -42.72 6.73
N ASP A 78 49.62 -41.85 7.68
CA ASP A 78 49.62 -40.38 7.58
C ASP A 78 51.00 -39.89 8.05
N SER A 79 51.95 -39.84 7.10
CA SER A 79 53.37 -39.66 7.35
C SER A 79 53.72 -38.31 7.96
N ASP A 80 52.96 -37.27 7.66
CA ASP A 80 53.19 -35.92 8.14
C ASP A 80 52.18 -35.44 9.20
N SER A 81 51.25 -36.32 9.58
CA SER A 81 50.26 -36.17 10.65
C SER A 81 49.27 -35.03 10.41
N ASP A 82 48.82 -34.89 9.18
CA ASP A 82 47.91 -33.83 8.79
C ASP A 82 46.43 -34.22 8.80
N GLY A 83 46.15 -35.53 8.81
CA GLY A 83 44.82 -36.12 8.83
C GLY A 83 44.37 -36.72 7.50
N MET A 84 45.21 -36.71 6.46
CA MET A 84 45.03 -37.39 5.18
C MET A 84 45.99 -38.59 5.07
N PRO A 85 45.62 -39.71 4.40
CA PRO A 85 46.53 -40.84 4.22
C PRO A 85 47.42 -40.68 2.98
N ASP A 86 48.69 -41.11 3.08
CA ASP A 86 49.67 -40.92 2.01
C ASP A 86 49.21 -41.55 0.69
N GLY A 87 48.57 -42.73 0.74
CA GLY A 87 48.05 -43.43 -0.43
C GLY A 87 46.95 -42.66 -1.17
N TRP A 88 46.06 -42.00 -0.41
CA TRP A 88 45.01 -41.12 -0.96
C TRP A 88 45.63 -39.85 -1.54
N GLU A 89 46.56 -39.22 -0.83
CA GLU A 89 47.25 -38.01 -1.28
C GLU A 89 48.00 -38.25 -2.60
N ILE A 90 48.71 -39.37 -2.73
CA ILE A 90 49.43 -39.71 -3.98
C ILE A 90 48.48 -39.91 -5.16
N TRP A 91 47.32 -40.55 -4.92
CA TRP A 91 46.34 -40.78 -5.98
C TRP A 91 45.74 -39.47 -6.50
N TYR A 92 45.47 -38.54 -5.59
CA TYR A 92 44.88 -37.24 -5.89
C TYR A 92 45.91 -36.13 -6.16
N ALA A 93 47.20 -36.34 -5.92
CA ALA A 93 48.23 -35.35 -6.20
C ALA A 93 48.26 -34.98 -7.70
N ARG A 94 48.30 -33.67 -7.97
CA ARG A 94 48.49 -33.09 -9.31
C ARG A 94 49.63 -32.08 -9.27
N TRP A 95 50.36 -32.00 -10.37
CA TRP A 95 51.40 -30.99 -10.52
C TRP A 95 50.83 -29.68 -11.07
N GLU A 96 50.81 -28.64 -10.24
CA GLU A 96 50.37 -27.31 -10.63
C GLU A 96 51.46 -26.56 -11.41
N LEU A 97 51.25 -26.38 -12.71
CA LEU A 97 52.25 -25.79 -13.62
C LEU A 97 52.58 -24.32 -13.32
N LEU A 98 51.62 -23.55 -12.82
CA LEU A 98 51.78 -22.10 -12.61
C LEU A 98 52.56 -21.80 -11.33
N ASP A 99 52.25 -22.53 -10.25
CA ASP A 99 52.86 -22.35 -8.94
C ASP A 99 54.04 -23.28 -8.68
N ALA A 100 54.26 -24.26 -9.57
CA ALA A 100 55.35 -25.24 -9.50
C ALA A 100 55.39 -25.99 -8.15
N LYS A 101 54.21 -26.41 -7.70
CA LYS A 101 53.97 -27.17 -6.47
C LYS A 101 53.04 -28.36 -6.74
N TRP A 102 52.93 -29.25 -5.75
CA TRP A 102 51.92 -30.30 -5.71
C TRP A 102 50.64 -29.78 -5.08
N SER A 103 49.49 -30.23 -5.56
CA SER A 103 48.18 -29.99 -4.90
C SER A 103 48.06 -30.74 -3.57
N LEU A 104 48.67 -31.93 -3.51
CA LEU A 104 48.76 -32.80 -2.33
C LEU A 104 50.17 -33.40 -2.27
N ASP A 105 50.77 -33.44 -1.09
CA ASP A 105 52.11 -33.94 -0.83
C ASP A 105 52.17 -34.62 0.56
N PRO A 106 52.31 -35.96 0.62
CA PRO A 106 52.26 -36.74 1.87
C PRO A 106 53.40 -36.47 2.86
N LEU A 107 54.27 -35.51 2.55
CA LEU A 107 55.37 -35.06 3.39
C LEU A 107 55.22 -33.60 3.86
N ASN A 108 54.13 -32.91 3.48
CA ASN A 108 53.87 -31.50 3.75
C ASN A 108 52.47 -31.21 4.37
N SER A 109 52.37 -31.41 5.67
CA SER A 109 51.16 -31.18 6.50
C SER A 109 50.44 -29.80 6.48
N ASN A 110 50.87 -28.85 5.65
CA ASN A 110 50.19 -27.58 5.44
C ASN A 110 49.23 -27.61 4.24
N ASP A 111 49.42 -28.51 3.29
CA ASP A 111 48.56 -28.67 2.11
C ASP A 111 47.13 -29.12 2.48
N ARG A 112 46.92 -29.75 3.64
CA ARG A 112 45.58 -30.03 4.19
C ARG A 112 44.65 -28.81 4.26
N TRP A 113 45.22 -27.60 4.35
CA TRP A 113 44.48 -26.33 4.44
C TRP A 113 44.27 -25.67 3.07
N GLU A 114 44.92 -26.20 2.03
CA GLU A 114 44.76 -25.74 0.66
C GLU A 114 43.42 -26.24 0.08
N ASP A 115 43.00 -25.57 -0.98
CA ASP A 115 41.74 -25.72 -1.70
C ASP A 115 42.18 -25.80 -3.17
N SER A 116 42.35 -27.02 -3.65
CA SER A 116 43.17 -27.29 -4.85
C SER A 116 42.41 -26.99 -6.16
N ASP A 117 41.08 -27.03 -6.13
CA ASP A 117 40.20 -26.74 -7.26
C ASP A 117 39.32 -25.49 -7.06
N ASP A 118 39.59 -24.71 -6.01
CA ASP A 118 38.99 -23.40 -5.71
C ASP A 118 37.46 -23.45 -5.45
N ASP A 119 36.97 -24.59 -4.97
CA ASP A 119 35.55 -24.87 -4.75
C ASP A 119 35.06 -24.49 -3.33
N GLY A 120 35.98 -24.16 -2.42
CA GLY A 120 35.68 -23.79 -1.05
C GLY A 120 35.75 -24.95 -0.04
N MET A 121 36.00 -26.18 -0.47
CA MET A 121 36.37 -27.29 0.42
C MET A 121 37.90 -27.28 0.61
N SER A 122 38.40 -27.95 1.64
CA SER A 122 39.86 -28.06 1.84
C SER A 122 40.24 -29.51 1.66
N ASN A 123 41.46 -29.75 1.23
CA ASN A 123 42.01 -31.10 1.06
C ASN A 123 41.71 -32.02 2.28
N TRP A 124 41.81 -31.47 3.51
CA TRP A 124 41.45 -32.20 4.73
C TRP A 124 39.96 -32.56 4.80
N GLU A 125 39.08 -31.60 4.53
CA GLU A 125 37.62 -31.80 4.57
C GLU A 125 37.20 -32.82 3.53
N GLU A 126 37.88 -32.83 2.38
CA GLU A 126 37.55 -33.69 1.26
C GLU A 126 37.83 -35.15 1.54
N TYR A 127 39.05 -35.49 1.99
CA TYR A 127 39.32 -36.84 2.46
C TYR A 127 38.39 -37.22 3.62
N ASN A 128 38.19 -36.32 4.59
CA ASN A 128 37.39 -36.60 5.78
C ASN A 128 35.87 -36.54 5.54
N SER A 129 35.41 -36.37 4.29
CA SER A 129 34.04 -36.66 3.89
C SER A 129 33.71 -38.15 3.98
N ILE A 130 34.71 -39.03 3.96
CA ILE A 130 34.59 -40.50 4.01
C ILE A 130 33.74 -41.01 5.19
N ASP A 131 33.12 -42.19 5.04
CA ASP A 131 32.50 -42.92 6.15
C ASP A 131 33.53 -43.13 7.30
N PRO A 132 33.22 -42.75 8.55
CA PRO A 132 34.14 -42.88 9.68
C PRO A 132 34.69 -44.28 9.90
N SER A 133 33.96 -45.33 9.48
CA SER A 133 34.39 -46.73 9.60
C SER A 133 35.47 -47.15 8.61
N LEU A 134 35.66 -46.36 7.54
CA LEU A 134 36.66 -46.58 6.50
C LEU A 134 37.87 -45.63 6.61
N SER A 135 37.77 -44.57 7.42
CA SER A 135 38.87 -43.62 7.64
C SER A 135 40.15 -44.31 8.16
N GLU A 136 41.25 -44.08 7.45
CA GLU A 136 42.59 -44.61 7.75
C GLU A 136 43.35 -43.73 8.75
N THR A 137 42.91 -42.49 8.99
CA THR A 137 43.56 -41.54 9.90
C THR A 137 42.77 -41.39 11.21
N ASN A 138 41.59 -40.77 11.19
CA ASN A 138 40.81 -40.46 12.38
C ASN A 138 39.29 -40.48 12.19
N SER A 139 38.71 -41.66 12.43
CA SER A 139 37.26 -41.92 12.51
C SER A 139 36.42 -41.03 13.46
N ASN A 140 37.01 -40.16 14.29
CA ASN A 140 36.23 -39.25 15.15
C ASN A 140 36.22 -37.80 14.63
N ARG A 141 36.82 -37.54 13.46
CA ARG A 141 36.93 -36.20 12.87
C ARG A 141 36.59 -36.25 11.39
N THR A 142 35.31 -36.35 11.09
CA THR A 142 34.79 -36.37 9.73
C THR A 142 33.94 -35.15 9.42
N SER A 143 33.92 -34.76 8.15
CA SER A 143 33.08 -33.70 7.59
C SER A 143 31.64 -34.21 7.42
N PRO A 144 30.60 -33.39 7.70
CA PRO A 144 30.66 -31.96 7.99
C PRO A 144 30.70 -31.61 9.49
N GLN A 145 30.66 -32.59 10.39
CA GLN A 145 30.69 -32.31 11.84
C GLN A 145 31.98 -31.58 12.26
N TRP A 146 33.09 -31.90 11.61
CA TRP A 146 34.35 -31.16 11.73
C TRP A 146 34.63 -30.41 10.44
N TYR A 147 35.14 -29.19 10.57
CA TYR A 147 35.47 -28.33 9.44
C TYR A 147 36.71 -27.49 9.75
N VAL A 148 37.26 -26.89 8.71
CA VAL A 148 38.41 -25.99 8.74
C VAL A 148 37.95 -24.56 8.97
N THR A 149 38.58 -23.88 9.92
CA THR A 149 38.34 -22.46 10.19
C THR A 149 39.64 -21.73 10.53
N THR A 150 39.58 -20.41 10.61
CA THR A 150 40.72 -19.56 10.95
C THR A 150 40.62 -19.00 12.37
N VAL A 151 41.71 -19.06 13.14
CA VAL A 151 41.84 -18.39 14.45
C VAL A 151 43.07 -17.50 14.44
N GLY A 152 42.85 -16.19 14.34
CA GLY A 152 43.93 -15.22 14.11
C GLY A 152 44.39 -15.30 12.65
N ALA A 153 45.64 -15.67 12.42
CA ALA A 153 46.22 -15.81 11.08
C ALA A 153 46.56 -17.27 10.72
N GLY A 154 46.00 -18.24 11.44
CA GLY A 154 46.28 -19.67 11.20
C GLY A 154 44.99 -20.49 11.17
N TYR A 155 45.03 -21.58 10.41
CA TYR A 155 43.95 -22.55 10.29
C TYR A 155 43.89 -23.49 11.50
N THR A 156 42.69 -24.01 11.77
CA THR A 156 42.44 -25.02 12.79
C THR A 156 41.18 -25.81 12.46
N LEU A 157 41.13 -27.05 12.94
CA LEU A 157 39.92 -27.85 12.93
C LEU A 157 39.00 -27.44 14.08
N GLN A 158 37.71 -27.32 13.81
CA GLN A 158 36.70 -27.05 14.80
C GLN A 158 35.51 -27.99 14.61
N GLN A 159 34.95 -28.48 15.73
CA GLN A 159 33.71 -29.23 15.72
C GLN A 159 32.53 -28.27 15.64
N TRP A 160 31.57 -28.55 14.77
CA TRP A 160 30.31 -27.84 14.68
C TRP A 160 29.46 -28.13 15.90
N SER A 161 29.40 -27.14 16.80
CA SER A 161 28.66 -27.25 18.06
C SER A 161 27.15 -27.41 17.90
N GLY A 162 26.61 -27.03 16.73
CA GLY A 162 25.18 -27.05 16.43
C GLY A 162 24.66 -28.45 16.10
N ILE A 163 25.54 -29.38 15.72
CA ILE A 163 25.14 -30.72 15.26
C ILE A 163 25.75 -31.80 16.15
N THR A 164 24.89 -32.68 16.63
CA THR A 164 25.29 -33.81 17.49
C THR A 164 25.46 -35.11 16.72
N ASN A 165 25.09 -35.13 15.44
CA ASN A 165 25.29 -36.27 14.57
C ASN A 165 26.78 -36.44 14.20
N THR A 166 27.24 -37.69 14.20
CA THR A 166 28.59 -38.13 13.84
C THR A 166 28.67 -38.73 12.44
N GLU A 167 27.55 -38.94 11.75
CA GLU A 167 27.55 -39.40 10.35
C GLU A 167 28.24 -38.36 9.45
N SER A 168 29.14 -38.83 8.60
CA SER A 168 29.79 -38.02 7.56
C SER A 168 28.96 -37.98 6.28
N PHE A 169 29.39 -37.18 5.30
CA PHE A 169 28.84 -37.22 3.94
C PHE A 169 28.88 -38.62 3.31
N GLY A 170 30.05 -39.27 3.40
CA GLY A 170 30.34 -40.63 2.92
C GLY A 170 29.50 -41.73 3.56
N SER A 171 28.86 -41.46 4.71
CA SER A 171 28.01 -42.43 5.42
C SER A 171 26.69 -42.73 4.69
N PHE A 172 26.31 -41.89 3.72
CA PHE A 172 25.06 -41.99 2.97
C PHE A 172 25.26 -42.49 1.53
N VAL A 173 26.51 -42.74 1.12
CA VAL A 173 26.86 -43.04 -0.26
C VAL A 173 26.64 -44.53 -0.55
N THR A 174 26.00 -44.84 -1.68
CA THR A 174 25.77 -46.22 -2.10
C THR A 174 26.91 -46.73 -2.98
N GLN A 175 27.07 -48.05 -3.13
CA GLN A 175 28.11 -48.61 -4.00
C GLN A 175 28.02 -48.11 -5.46
N ASP A 176 26.82 -47.80 -5.95
CA ASP A 176 26.64 -47.26 -7.29
C ASP A 176 27.20 -45.83 -7.40
N LEU A 177 27.02 -45.00 -6.37
CA LEU A 177 27.62 -43.66 -6.27
C LEU A 177 29.14 -43.74 -6.07
N ILE A 178 29.62 -44.64 -5.21
CA ILE A 178 31.05 -44.90 -5.02
C ILE A 178 31.75 -45.28 -6.34
N ASN A 179 31.08 -46.01 -7.22
CA ASN A 179 31.66 -46.34 -8.54
C ASN A 179 31.78 -45.12 -9.48
N VAL A 180 31.11 -44.02 -9.16
CA VAL A 180 31.12 -42.76 -9.93
C VAL A 180 32.10 -41.77 -9.31
N SER A 181 31.89 -41.37 -8.06
CA SER A 181 32.65 -40.31 -7.37
C SER A 181 33.76 -40.82 -6.44
N GLY A 182 33.71 -42.10 -6.04
CA GLY A 182 34.65 -42.66 -5.07
C GLY A 182 34.10 -42.65 -3.64
N TRP A 183 34.99 -42.83 -2.67
CA TRP A 183 34.63 -42.91 -1.24
C TRP A 183 34.67 -41.56 -0.52
N THR A 184 35.32 -40.57 -1.13
CA THR A 184 35.55 -39.22 -0.63
C THR A 184 35.19 -38.22 -1.73
N THR A 185 35.10 -36.94 -1.39
CA THR A 185 35.14 -35.90 -2.42
C THR A 185 36.52 -35.85 -3.07
N ASP A 186 36.59 -35.33 -4.29
CA ASP A 186 37.80 -35.29 -5.11
C ASP A 186 38.42 -33.88 -5.08
N PRO A 187 39.61 -33.69 -4.46
CA PRO A 187 40.37 -32.42 -4.36
C PRO A 187 40.79 -31.80 -5.69
N ASN A 188 40.41 -32.38 -6.81
CA ASN A 188 40.69 -31.84 -8.13
C ASN A 188 39.43 -31.73 -9.00
N ASN A 189 38.25 -31.93 -8.40
CA ASN A 189 36.97 -31.84 -9.06
C ASN A 189 35.98 -31.06 -8.17
N PRO A 190 35.68 -29.80 -8.52
CA PRO A 190 34.97 -28.88 -7.64
C PRO A 190 33.47 -29.18 -7.46
N ASP A 191 32.97 -30.23 -8.10
CA ASP A 191 31.59 -30.75 -8.06
C ASP A 191 31.71 -32.27 -8.20
N THR A 192 31.90 -32.96 -7.07
CA THR A 192 32.31 -34.37 -7.04
C THR A 192 31.25 -35.29 -7.64
N ASP A 193 29.98 -35.06 -7.33
CA ASP A 193 28.88 -35.93 -7.76
C ASP A 193 28.20 -35.51 -9.06
N GLY A 194 28.50 -34.30 -9.56
CA GLY A 194 28.16 -33.80 -10.87
C GLY A 194 26.73 -33.27 -10.97
N ASP A 195 26.13 -32.84 -9.87
CA ASP A 195 24.79 -32.26 -9.85
C ASP A 195 24.75 -30.74 -10.08
N GLY A 196 25.92 -30.09 -10.10
CA GLY A 196 26.12 -28.68 -10.39
C GLY A 196 26.32 -27.81 -9.16
N PHE A 197 26.35 -28.39 -7.96
CA PHE A 197 26.72 -27.70 -6.72
C PHE A 197 28.21 -27.90 -6.44
N LEU A 198 28.85 -26.93 -5.77
CA LEU A 198 30.26 -27.05 -5.41
C LEU A 198 30.37 -27.74 -4.05
N ASP A 199 31.34 -28.64 -3.88
CA ASP A 199 31.44 -29.43 -2.65
C ASP A 199 31.62 -28.52 -1.42
N GLY A 200 32.42 -27.47 -1.56
CA GLY A 200 32.61 -26.43 -0.56
C GLY A 200 31.34 -25.62 -0.21
N LEU A 201 30.45 -25.38 -1.18
CA LEU A 201 29.17 -24.71 -0.94
C LEU A 201 28.22 -25.64 -0.18
N GLU A 202 28.12 -26.89 -0.60
CA GLU A 202 27.31 -27.89 0.09
C GLU A 202 27.78 -28.07 1.54
N LEU A 203 29.09 -28.14 1.78
CA LEU A 203 29.64 -28.13 3.14
C LEU A 203 29.24 -26.89 3.94
N MET A 204 29.20 -25.72 3.31
CA MET A 204 28.88 -24.46 3.99
C MET A 204 27.38 -24.32 4.31
N PHE A 205 26.50 -24.77 3.42
CA PHE A 205 25.05 -24.57 3.53
C PHE A 205 24.29 -25.78 4.07
N THR A 206 24.87 -26.99 4.04
CA THR A 206 24.19 -28.20 4.52
C THR A 206 23.65 -28.05 5.94
N ALA A 207 22.46 -28.59 6.17
CA ALA A 207 21.82 -28.74 7.47
C ALA A 207 21.48 -30.21 7.74
N TRP A 208 21.32 -30.58 9.02
CA TRP A 208 20.87 -31.92 9.38
C TRP A 208 19.34 -31.98 9.46
N ASN A 209 18.70 -32.76 8.59
CA ASN A 209 17.25 -32.98 8.66
C ASN A 209 16.92 -34.13 9.61
N ASP A 210 16.33 -33.81 10.76
CA ASP A 210 15.97 -34.81 11.78
C ASP A 210 14.90 -35.80 11.32
N THR A 211 14.01 -35.43 10.40
CA THR A 211 12.92 -36.32 9.96
C THR A 211 13.42 -37.32 8.92
N ALA A 212 14.19 -36.84 7.95
CA ALA A 212 14.78 -37.65 6.90
C ALA A 212 16.04 -38.41 7.36
N GLN A 213 16.65 -37.98 8.47
CA GLN A 213 17.92 -38.52 8.98
C GLN A 213 19.03 -38.48 7.91
N THR A 214 19.16 -37.33 7.24
CA THR A 214 20.18 -37.06 6.21
C THR A 214 20.60 -35.60 6.25
N TRP A 215 21.74 -35.31 5.63
CA TRP A 215 22.17 -33.95 5.28
C TRP A 215 21.29 -33.40 4.15
N THR A 216 20.98 -32.09 4.18
CA THR A 216 20.15 -31.43 3.15
C THR A 216 20.90 -31.25 1.82
N LEU A 217 22.21 -31.03 1.94
CA LEU A 217 23.19 -30.97 0.85
C LEU A 217 24.37 -31.90 1.18
N ASN A 218 24.89 -32.63 0.21
CA ASN A 218 25.89 -33.67 0.37
C ASN A 218 26.67 -33.89 -0.95
N PRO A 219 27.96 -33.54 -1.00
CA PRO A 219 28.78 -33.51 -2.22
C PRO A 219 29.11 -34.88 -2.84
N LEU A 220 28.51 -35.94 -2.31
CA LEU A 220 28.68 -37.32 -2.78
C LEU A 220 27.35 -37.94 -3.25
N VAL A 221 26.25 -37.19 -3.21
CA VAL A 221 24.89 -37.67 -3.47
C VAL A 221 24.16 -36.70 -4.40
N ALA A 222 24.41 -36.88 -5.70
CA ALA A 222 23.79 -36.05 -6.72
C ALA A 222 22.27 -35.95 -6.63
N GLY A 223 21.76 -34.73 -6.81
CA GLY A 223 20.33 -34.42 -6.89
C GLY A 223 19.64 -34.38 -5.53
N ASP A 224 20.35 -33.95 -4.49
CA ASP A 224 19.78 -33.54 -3.22
C ASP A 224 19.32 -32.06 -3.27
N GLY A 225 19.28 -31.35 -2.14
CA GLY A 225 18.82 -29.97 -2.10
C GLY A 225 17.30 -29.77 -2.30
N SER A 226 16.49 -30.83 -2.22
CA SER A 226 15.01 -30.76 -2.30
C SER A 226 14.33 -30.20 -1.03
N PHE A 227 15.12 -29.84 -0.03
CA PHE A 227 14.60 -29.26 1.22
C PHE A 227 14.51 -27.75 1.09
N ASP A 228 13.55 -27.17 1.80
CA ASP A 228 13.39 -25.73 2.02
C ASP A 228 13.87 -25.50 3.47
N ALA A 229 15.15 -25.15 3.63
CA ALA A 229 15.82 -25.20 4.93
C ALA A 229 15.55 -23.98 5.82
N ASP A 230 15.14 -22.85 5.25
CA ASP A 230 14.78 -21.61 5.95
C ASP A 230 13.28 -21.24 5.86
N ASP A 231 12.47 -22.11 5.26
CA ASP A 231 11.01 -22.00 5.13
C ASP A 231 10.57 -20.79 4.26
N ASP A 232 11.34 -20.43 3.24
CA ASP A 232 11.12 -19.25 2.38
C ASP A 232 10.34 -19.56 1.08
N ALA A 233 9.96 -20.83 0.87
CA ALA A 233 9.27 -21.36 -0.32
C ALA A 233 10.17 -21.67 -1.53
N LEU A 234 11.48 -21.66 -1.37
CA LEU A 234 12.44 -22.23 -2.30
C LEU A 234 13.09 -23.47 -1.69
N THR A 235 13.51 -24.37 -2.57
CA THR A 235 14.39 -25.46 -2.15
C THR A 235 15.85 -25.03 -2.31
N ASP A 236 16.76 -25.55 -1.47
CA ASP A 236 18.20 -25.28 -1.54
C ASP A 236 18.75 -25.41 -2.99
N ALA A 237 18.25 -26.40 -3.75
CA ALA A 237 18.63 -26.62 -5.15
C ALA A 237 18.16 -25.50 -6.12
N GLN A 238 16.98 -24.92 -5.89
CA GLN A 238 16.46 -23.81 -6.70
C GLN A 238 17.28 -22.55 -6.50
N GLU A 239 17.66 -22.27 -5.26
CA GLU A 239 18.50 -21.14 -4.87
C GLU A 239 19.89 -21.20 -5.52
N PHE A 240 20.53 -22.37 -5.46
CA PHE A 240 21.81 -22.60 -6.13
C PHE A 240 21.70 -22.51 -7.65
N SER A 241 20.56 -22.90 -8.24
CA SER A 241 20.36 -22.85 -9.69
C SER A 241 20.38 -21.44 -10.27
N LEU A 242 20.15 -20.39 -9.47
CA LEU A 242 20.12 -18.98 -9.90
C LEU A 242 21.45 -18.50 -10.52
N VAL A 243 22.56 -19.17 -10.20
CA VAL A 243 23.86 -18.89 -10.84
C VAL A 243 23.88 -19.25 -12.32
N ASN A 244 23.03 -20.19 -12.75
CA ASN A 244 23.05 -20.77 -14.10
C ASN A 244 21.72 -20.62 -14.86
N THR A 245 20.60 -20.41 -14.17
CA THR A 245 19.26 -20.37 -14.76
C THR A 245 18.41 -19.24 -14.19
N ASN A 246 17.51 -18.69 -15.02
CA ASN A 246 16.47 -17.77 -14.56
C ASN A 246 15.37 -18.51 -13.79
N PRO A 247 14.54 -17.79 -13.01
CA PRO A 247 13.44 -18.39 -12.28
C PRO A 247 12.49 -19.19 -13.17
N MET A 248 12.15 -20.38 -12.71
CA MET A 248 11.16 -21.25 -13.34
C MET A 248 9.84 -21.12 -12.57
N ASN A 249 9.21 -19.95 -12.69
CA ASN A 249 8.10 -19.52 -11.84
C ASN A 249 6.70 -19.63 -12.49
N GLY A 250 6.60 -20.34 -13.61
CA GLY A 250 5.33 -20.53 -14.35
C GLY A 250 5.10 -19.52 -15.47
N GLU A 251 5.89 -18.45 -15.53
CA GLU A 251 5.90 -17.49 -16.63
C GLU A 251 6.92 -17.87 -17.72
N ASN A 252 6.75 -17.32 -18.93
CA ASN A 252 7.78 -17.42 -19.97
C ASN A 252 8.51 -16.08 -20.11
N HIS A 253 9.79 -16.07 -19.76
CA HIS A 253 10.65 -14.92 -20.01
C HIS A 253 11.41 -15.08 -21.36
N PRO A 254 11.89 -13.98 -21.97
CA PRO A 254 12.75 -14.02 -23.14
C PRO A 254 14.01 -14.87 -22.92
N LEU A 255 14.53 -15.47 -24.00
CA LEU A 255 15.78 -16.26 -23.94
C LEU A 255 17.03 -15.40 -23.65
N ASP A 256 16.93 -14.10 -23.86
CA ASP A 256 17.97 -13.10 -23.62
C ASP A 256 17.77 -12.32 -22.32
N ALA A 257 16.78 -12.66 -21.50
CA ALA A 257 16.65 -12.14 -20.15
C ALA A 257 17.92 -12.49 -19.34
N PRO A 258 18.65 -11.50 -18.78
CA PRO A 258 19.82 -11.73 -17.94
C PRO A 258 19.51 -12.56 -16.70
N LEU A 259 20.51 -13.30 -16.22
CA LEU A 259 20.46 -13.96 -14.91
C LEU A 259 20.29 -12.92 -13.80
N MET A 260 19.62 -13.30 -12.71
CA MET A 260 19.32 -12.41 -11.58
C MET A 260 20.54 -11.65 -11.06
N HIS A 261 21.68 -12.33 -10.94
CA HIS A 261 22.93 -11.71 -10.50
C HIS A 261 23.57 -10.76 -11.54
N ILE A 262 23.31 -10.97 -12.83
CA ILE A 262 23.73 -10.05 -13.90
C ILE A 262 22.87 -8.79 -13.87
N ASP A 263 21.57 -8.95 -13.61
CA ASP A 263 20.65 -7.83 -13.39
C ASP A 263 21.05 -7.02 -12.15
N GLY A 264 21.39 -7.70 -11.04
CA GLY A 264 21.93 -7.07 -9.84
C GLY A 264 23.22 -6.29 -10.09
N ASP A 265 24.12 -6.81 -10.93
CA ASP A 265 25.32 -6.07 -11.33
C ASP A 265 25.05 -4.76 -12.08
N LEU A 266 23.89 -4.65 -12.75
CA LEU A 266 23.51 -3.47 -13.50
C LEU A 266 22.70 -2.48 -12.66
N ASN A 267 21.74 -2.99 -11.88
CA ASN A 267 20.77 -2.19 -11.15
C ASN A 267 21.21 -1.88 -9.71
N ASP A 268 21.97 -2.77 -9.05
CA ASP A 268 22.62 -2.52 -7.77
C ASP A 268 24.05 -3.10 -7.66
N PRO A 269 25.03 -2.44 -8.30
CA PRO A 269 26.42 -2.91 -8.29
C PRO A 269 27.10 -2.80 -6.92
N THR A 270 26.50 -2.09 -5.96
CA THR A 270 27.11 -1.85 -4.65
C THR A 270 26.78 -2.95 -3.65
N GLN A 271 25.63 -3.60 -3.78
CA GLN A 271 25.18 -4.59 -2.80
C GLN A 271 25.77 -5.98 -2.97
N LYS A 272 26.20 -6.37 -4.19
CA LYS A 272 26.80 -7.69 -4.43
C LYS A 272 27.93 -8.05 -3.46
N ALA A 273 28.88 -7.14 -3.23
CA ALA A 273 30.00 -7.40 -2.33
C ALA A 273 29.56 -7.48 -0.86
N GLN A 274 28.55 -6.68 -0.49
CA GLN A 274 28.00 -6.67 0.86
C GLN A 274 27.20 -7.95 1.14
N ARG A 275 26.39 -8.43 0.20
CA ARG A 275 25.67 -9.71 0.28
C ARG A 275 26.62 -10.88 0.47
N VAL A 276 27.60 -11.06 -0.44
CA VAL A 276 28.59 -12.14 -0.33
C VAL A 276 29.32 -12.11 1.03
N TYR A 277 29.67 -10.91 1.51
CA TYR A 277 30.29 -10.76 2.82
C TYR A 277 29.36 -11.19 3.97
N THR A 278 28.08 -10.84 3.89
CA THR A 278 27.06 -11.17 4.90
C THR A 278 26.81 -12.67 4.96
N ILE A 279 26.60 -13.32 3.81
CA ILE A 279 26.49 -14.79 3.68
C ILE A 279 27.67 -15.48 4.39
N ILE A 280 28.91 -15.08 4.08
CA ILE A 280 30.11 -15.66 4.70
C ILE A 280 30.12 -15.48 6.22
N LEU A 281 29.73 -14.30 6.71
CA LEU A 281 29.74 -14.00 8.15
C LEU A 281 28.66 -14.75 8.92
N ASP A 282 27.47 -14.93 8.35
CA ASP A 282 26.34 -15.57 9.02
C ASP A 282 26.55 -17.06 9.24
N LYS A 283 27.39 -17.69 8.41
CA LYS A 283 27.89 -19.05 8.61
C LYS A 283 28.91 -19.16 9.75
N GLY A 284 29.22 -18.05 10.43
CA GLY A 284 29.99 -18.00 11.66
C GLY A 284 31.43 -18.49 11.46
N GLN A 285 31.84 -19.50 12.22
CA GLN A 285 33.20 -20.04 12.05
C GLN A 285 33.35 -20.90 10.80
N ARG A 286 32.29 -21.45 10.21
CA ARG A 286 32.38 -22.25 8.96
C ARG A 286 32.75 -21.36 7.78
N GLY A 287 32.01 -20.27 7.58
CA GLY A 287 32.30 -19.32 6.50
C GLY A 287 33.63 -18.56 6.65
N LYS A 288 34.14 -18.41 7.88
CA LYS A 288 35.29 -17.56 8.19
C LYS A 288 36.57 -17.84 7.38
N ARG A 289 36.81 -19.07 6.92
CA ARG A 289 37.99 -19.38 6.08
C ARG A 289 37.94 -18.65 4.73
N HIS A 290 36.75 -18.39 4.20
CA HIS A 290 36.53 -17.74 2.91
C HIS A 290 36.69 -16.22 2.95
N LEU A 291 36.84 -15.61 4.13
CA LEU A 291 37.08 -14.18 4.26
C LEU A 291 38.37 -13.73 3.56
N ASP A 292 39.38 -14.59 3.49
CA ASP A 292 40.64 -14.28 2.81
C ASP A 292 40.43 -14.29 1.29
N GLN A 293 39.70 -15.28 0.74
CA GLN A 293 39.30 -15.33 -0.68
C GLN A 293 38.42 -14.12 -1.05
N PHE A 294 37.47 -13.73 -0.18
CA PHE A 294 36.67 -12.52 -0.37
C PHE A 294 37.53 -11.24 -0.40
N GLN A 295 38.48 -11.09 0.52
CA GLN A 295 39.39 -9.94 0.55
C GLN A 295 40.30 -9.89 -0.67
N GLU A 296 40.75 -11.05 -1.16
CA GLU A 296 41.51 -11.15 -2.39
C GLU A 296 40.69 -10.65 -3.57
N TRP A 297 39.46 -11.14 -3.74
CA TRP A 297 38.52 -10.67 -4.78
C TRP A 297 38.34 -9.15 -4.73
N GLN A 298 38.09 -8.58 -3.54
CA GLN A 298 37.94 -7.13 -3.37
C GLN A 298 39.20 -6.33 -3.75
N SER A 299 40.39 -6.95 -3.64
CA SER A 299 41.66 -6.30 -3.94
C SER A 299 42.14 -6.46 -5.38
N THR A 300 41.87 -7.62 -6.00
CA THR A 300 42.35 -7.98 -7.35
C THR A 300 41.28 -7.80 -8.43
N GLY A 301 40.00 -7.86 -8.04
CA GLY A 301 38.86 -7.93 -8.94
C GLY A 301 38.63 -9.32 -9.55
N ILE A 302 39.36 -10.35 -9.11
CA ILE A 302 39.29 -11.72 -9.62
C ILE A 302 38.74 -12.62 -8.50
N PRO A 303 37.50 -13.11 -8.60
CA PRO A 303 36.95 -14.07 -7.64
C PRO A 303 37.42 -15.50 -7.93
N THR A 304 37.47 -16.34 -6.89
CA THR A 304 37.56 -17.80 -7.02
C THR A 304 36.23 -18.37 -7.54
N ASN A 305 36.20 -19.66 -7.90
CA ASN A 305 34.95 -20.32 -8.32
C ASN A 305 33.89 -20.27 -7.21
N PHE A 306 34.29 -20.55 -5.97
CA PHE A 306 33.45 -20.38 -4.79
C PHE A 306 32.87 -18.97 -4.64
N ILE A 307 33.72 -17.93 -4.63
CA ILE A 307 33.27 -16.53 -4.45
C ILE A 307 32.39 -16.08 -5.62
N SER A 308 32.68 -16.52 -6.85
CA SER A 308 31.86 -16.22 -8.02
C SER A 308 30.47 -16.84 -7.92
N THR A 309 30.35 -18.04 -7.36
CA THR A 309 29.05 -18.71 -7.18
C THR A 309 28.23 -18.03 -6.10
N LEU A 310 28.84 -17.62 -4.98
CA LEU A 310 28.16 -16.82 -3.94
C LEU A 310 27.56 -15.50 -4.44
N MET A 311 28.06 -14.94 -5.55
CA MET A 311 27.46 -13.76 -6.16
C MET A 311 26.11 -14.06 -6.81
N GLY A 312 25.89 -15.31 -7.21
CA GLY A 312 24.83 -15.76 -8.10
C GLY A 312 23.64 -16.44 -7.43
N ILE A 313 23.76 -16.78 -6.14
CA ILE A 313 22.80 -17.57 -5.39
C ILE A 313 22.13 -16.73 -4.29
N THR A 314 20.95 -17.18 -3.87
CA THR A 314 20.39 -16.85 -2.55
C THR A 314 20.96 -17.78 -1.48
N ASP A 315 20.81 -17.44 -0.20
CA ASP A 315 21.35 -18.20 0.93
C ASP A 315 20.30 -19.19 1.48
N PRO A 316 20.46 -20.52 1.29
CA PRO A 316 19.46 -21.52 1.69
C PRO A 316 19.16 -21.66 3.18
N THR A 317 19.72 -20.78 4.00
CA THR A 317 19.53 -20.82 5.44
C THR A 317 19.04 -19.48 5.99
N ILE A 318 18.73 -18.53 5.11
CA ILE A 318 18.26 -17.18 5.42
C ILE A 318 17.20 -16.80 4.39
N SER A 319 15.97 -16.65 4.85
CA SER A 319 14.80 -16.45 3.97
C SER A 319 14.78 -15.16 3.16
N ASP A 320 15.63 -14.19 3.46
CA ASP A 320 15.68 -12.85 2.84
C ASP A 320 17.17 -12.51 2.70
N THR A 321 17.71 -12.79 1.51
CA THR A 321 19.15 -12.77 1.24
C THR A 321 19.70 -11.35 1.12
N ASP A 322 18.90 -10.39 0.66
CA ASP A 322 19.32 -9.00 0.45
C ASP A 322 18.82 -8.01 1.51
N ASP A 323 18.06 -8.48 2.51
CA ASP A 323 17.59 -7.75 3.70
C ASP A 323 16.68 -6.58 3.36
N ASP A 324 15.83 -6.77 2.34
CA ASP A 324 14.91 -5.74 1.84
C ASP A 324 13.50 -5.86 2.45
N GLY A 325 13.20 -6.99 3.10
CA GLY A 325 11.95 -7.29 3.79
C GLY A 325 10.99 -8.19 3.00
N MET A 326 11.32 -8.58 1.77
CA MET A 326 10.69 -9.66 1.01
C MET A 326 11.50 -10.95 1.19
N ILE A 327 10.84 -12.11 1.11
CA ILE A 327 11.57 -13.38 1.17
C ILE A 327 11.95 -13.84 -0.23
N ASP A 328 13.08 -14.55 -0.36
CA ASP A 328 13.64 -14.89 -1.65
C ASP A 328 12.65 -15.68 -2.51
N GLY A 329 11.90 -16.60 -1.89
CA GLY A 329 10.83 -17.33 -2.57
C GLY A 329 9.67 -16.46 -3.06
N PHE A 330 9.26 -15.42 -2.33
CA PHE A 330 8.23 -14.49 -2.83
C PHE A 330 8.72 -13.81 -4.11
N GLU A 331 9.93 -13.27 -4.08
CA GLU A 331 10.52 -12.59 -5.22
C GLU A 331 10.74 -13.54 -6.41
N TYR A 332 11.27 -14.74 -6.16
CA TYR A 332 11.47 -15.77 -7.19
C TYR A 332 10.15 -16.15 -7.88
N TRP A 333 9.09 -16.41 -7.11
CA TRP A 333 7.84 -16.93 -7.65
C TRP A 333 7.01 -15.85 -8.35
N PHE A 334 7.09 -14.59 -7.93
CA PHE A 334 6.25 -13.52 -8.43
C PHE A 334 6.97 -12.51 -9.34
N THR A 335 8.29 -12.63 -9.53
CA THR A 335 9.03 -11.78 -10.48
C THR A 335 8.62 -12.00 -11.93
N SER A 336 8.64 -10.93 -12.71
CA SER A 336 8.47 -10.91 -14.16
C SER A 336 9.59 -10.09 -14.81
N TRP A 337 9.90 -10.40 -16.08
CA TRP A 337 10.93 -9.66 -16.81
C TRP A 337 10.32 -8.42 -17.49
N ASP A 338 10.68 -7.23 -17.01
CA ASP A 338 10.27 -5.96 -17.59
C ASP A 338 11.19 -5.59 -18.78
N LEU A 339 10.62 -5.69 -19.98
CA LEU A 339 11.30 -5.34 -21.23
C LEU A 339 11.55 -3.84 -21.41
N GLU A 340 10.74 -2.97 -20.81
CA GLU A 340 10.84 -1.52 -20.96
C GLU A 340 11.96 -0.96 -20.09
N ASN A 341 12.03 -1.43 -18.85
CA ASN A 341 13.05 -1.01 -17.88
C ASN A 341 14.30 -1.91 -17.89
N ASN A 342 14.26 -3.05 -18.59
CA ASN A 342 15.36 -4.01 -18.71
C ASN A 342 15.87 -4.48 -17.34
N ARG A 343 14.93 -4.93 -16.50
CA ARG A 343 15.16 -5.44 -15.14
C ARG A 343 14.13 -6.50 -14.78
N TRP A 344 14.43 -7.30 -13.76
CA TRP A 344 13.41 -8.10 -13.11
C TRP A 344 12.54 -7.22 -12.20
N SER A 345 11.24 -7.55 -12.08
CA SER A 345 10.29 -6.79 -11.26
C SER A 345 10.50 -7.01 -9.76
N MET A 346 11.08 -8.16 -9.40
CA MET A 346 11.61 -8.52 -8.08
C MET A 346 12.86 -9.38 -8.28
N ASN A 347 13.85 -9.27 -7.42
CA ASN A 347 15.13 -9.95 -7.54
C ASN A 347 15.79 -10.09 -6.15
N PRO A 348 15.90 -11.32 -5.61
CA PRO A 348 16.35 -11.58 -4.22
C PRO A 348 17.85 -11.33 -3.98
N LEU A 349 18.48 -10.60 -4.90
CA LEU A 349 19.88 -10.21 -4.89
C LEU A 349 20.01 -8.67 -4.95
N ILE A 350 18.93 -7.91 -4.84
CA ILE A 350 18.84 -6.45 -4.97
C ILE A 350 17.86 -5.85 -3.95
N ASP A 351 18.35 -5.08 -2.96
CA ASP A 351 17.51 -4.47 -1.93
C ASP A 351 16.69 -3.22 -2.37
N SER A 352 16.88 -2.78 -3.60
CA SER A 352 16.36 -1.51 -4.11
C SER A 352 15.04 -1.65 -4.86
N ASP A 353 14.59 -2.88 -5.10
CA ASP A 353 13.35 -3.17 -5.80
C ASP A 353 12.11 -3.27 -4.89
N GLN A 354 12.26 -3.25 -3.56
CA GLN A 354 11.15 -3.04 -2.59
C GLN A 354 10.21 -1.85 -2.89
N TRP A 355 10.66 -0.89 -3.69
CA TRP A 355 9.90 0.29 -4.11
C TRP A 355 9.16 0.11 -5.44
N LEU A 356 9.27 -1.07 -6.06
CA LEU A 356 8.55 -1.39 -7.28
C LEU A 356 7.14 -1.86 -6.98
N ASP A 357 6.26 -1.46 -7.88
CA ASP A 357 4.86 -1.83 -7.95
C ASP A 357 4.69 -2.46 -9.34
N SER A 358 4.52 -3.77 -9.37
CA SER A 358 4.64 -4.58 -10.59
C SER A 358 3.37 -4.56 -11.45
N ASP A 359 2.18 -4.45 -10.83
CA ASP A 359 0.89 -4.36 -11.50
C ASP A 359 0.30 -2.93 -11.52
N MET A 360 0.94 -1.98 -10.85
CA MET A 360 0.72 -0.53 -10.94
C MET A 360 -0.65 -0.09 -10.45
N ASP A 361 -1.10 -0.65 -9.34
CA ASP A 361 -2.44 -0.47 -8.81
C ASP A 361 -2.53 0.52 -7.63
N SER A 362 -1.41 1.13 -7.22
CA SER A 362 -1.37 2.16 -6.17
C SER A 362 -2.39 3.30 -6.43
N VAL A 363 -3.15 3.68 -5.39
CA VAL A 363 -4.20 4.71 -5.45
C VAL A 363 -3.83 5.95 -4.61
N ASP A 364 -4.15 7.13 -5.12
CA ASP A 364 -4.10 8.41 -4.38
C ASP A 364 -5.31 8.48 -3.42
N CYS A 365 -5.08 8.10 -2.16
CA CYS A 365 -6.11 7.88 -1.16
C CYS A 365 -6.74 9.19 -0.67
N ASP A 366 -5.90 10.18 -0.42
CA ASP A 366 -6.32 11.49 0.07
C ASP A 366 -6.66 12.48 -1.05
N ARG A 367 -6.40 12.09 -2.30
CA ARG A 367 -6.77 12.81 -3.53
C ARG A 367 -6.11 14.17 -3.64
N ASP A 368 -4.91 14.31 -3.06
CA ASP A 368 -4.11 15.54 -3.18
C ASP A 368 -3.45 15.70 -4.57
N GLY A 369 -3.59 14.67 -5.42
CA GLY A 369 -3.03 14.58 -6.77
C GLY A 369 -1.67 13.90 -6.82
N ASN A 370 -1.15 13.36 -5.72
CA ASN A 370 0.13 12.67 -5.65
C ASN A 370 0.05 11.41 -4.77
N ILE A 371 0.54 10.29 -5.29
CA ILE A 371 0.70 9.07 -4.50
C ILE A 371 1.91 9.21 -3.57
N SER A 372 1.64 9.36 -2.28
CA SER A 372 2.63 9.42 -1.21
C SER A 372 3.16 8.03 -0.83
N LEU A 373 4.20 7.98 0.01
CA LEU A 373 4.81 6.71 0.44
C LEU A 373 3.85 5.79 1.22
N ASP A 374 2.89 6.38 1.92
CA ASP A 374 1.91 5.61 2.71
C ASP A 374 0.74 5.09 1.86
N GLU A 375 0.64 5.55 0.61
CA GLU A 375 -0.39 5.18 -0.38
C GLU A 375 0.13 4.23 -1.45
N GLN A 376 1.45 4.06 -1.54
CA GLN A 376 2.05 3.08 -2.45
C GLN A 376 1.76 1.67 -1.97
N PHE A 377 1.16 0.86 -2.86
CA PHE A 377 0.96 -0.56 -2.66
C PHE A 377 2.01 -1.34 -3.45
N THR A 378 3.27 -1.21 -3.02
CA THR A 378 4.41 -1.89 -3.69
C THR A 378 4.39 -3.39 -3.44
N ASN A 379 5.16 -4.16 -4.23
CA ASN A 379 5.34 -5.61 -4.05
C ASN A 379 5.68 -5.98 -2.58
N LYS A 380 6.46 -5.12 -1.90
CA LYS A 380 6.77 -5.27 -0.48
C LYS A 380 5.54 -5.10 0.42
N ARG A 381 4.67 -4.12 0.15
CA ARG A 381 3.42 -3.92 0.91
C ARG A 381 2.49 -5.11 0.75
N GLU A 382 2.40 -5.64 -0.45
CA GLU A 382 1.65 -6.85 -0.76
C GLU A 382 2.15 -8.05 0.03
N TYR A 383 3.48 -8.24 0.09
CA TYR A 383 4.08 -9.28 0.92
C TYR A 383 3.84 -9.04 2.42
N GLU A 384 4.07 -7.82 2.92
CA GLU A 384 3.90 -7.45 4.33
C GLU A 384 2.44 -7.59 4.82
N SER A 385 1.46 -7.45 3.91
CA SER A 385 0.03 -7.48 4.20
C SER A 385 -0.43 -8.81 4.83
N ARG A 386 0.28 -9.91 4.54
CA ARG A 386 0.04 -11.22 5.16
C ARG A 386 0.21 -11.22 6.68
N VAL A 387 1.02 -10.29 7.21
CA VAL A 387 1.30 -10.16 8.65
C VAL A 387 0.48 -9.03 9.26
N TYR A 388 0.37 -7.91 8.55
CA TYR A 388 -0.07 -6.65 9.12
C TYR A 388 -1.41 -6.13 8.58
N GLY A 389 -1.92 -6.68 7.47
CA GLY A 389 -2.93 -6.01 6.65
C GLY A 389 -2.37 -4.70 6.14
N LYS A 390 -3.08 -3.58 6.37
CA LYS A 390 -2.53 -2.26 6.08
C LYS A 390 -1.46 -1.86 7.10
N TYR A 391 -0.22 -1.68 6.63
CA TYR A 391 0.92 -1.43 7.51
C TYR A 391 0.73 -0.19 8.41
N SER A 392 0.23 0.93 7.89
CA SER A 392 -0.01 2.16 8.68
C SER A 392 -1.03 1.95 9.80
N GLU A 393 -2.01 1.08 9.58
CA GLU A 393 -3.10 0.76 10.51
C GLU A 393 -2.83 -0.49 11.39
N ARG A 394 -1.66 -1.13 11.27
CA ARG A 394 -1.35 -2.39 12.00
C ARG A 394 -1.48 -2.36 13.53
N LEU A 395 -1.59 -1.17 14.13
CA LEU A 395 -1.75 -0.97 15.57
C LEU A 395 -3.19 -0.59 15.99
N SER A 396 -4.09 -0.32 15.04
CA SER A 396 -5.48 0.10 15.32
C SER A 396 -6.42 -1.07 15.61
N THR A 397 -6.07 -2.29 15.21
CA THR A 397 -6.90 -3.51 15.37
C THR A 397 -7.29 -3.87 16.81
N GLY A 398 -6.58 -3.34 17.82
CA GLY A 398 -6.79 -3.64 19.25
C GLY A 398 -6.51 -5.09 19.69
N SER A 399 -6.28 -6.01 18.75
CA SER A 399 -6.16 -7.47 18.96
C SER A 399 -4.79 -8.04 18.61
N GLY A 400 -3.85 -7.20 18.16
CA GLY A 400 -2.52 -7.60 17.70
C GLY A 400 -2.39 -7.42 16.19
N LEU A 401 -1.40 -8.06 15.58
CA LEU A 401 -1.24 -7.99 14.14
C LEU A 401 -2.25 -8.96 13.50
N ILE A 402 -3.07 -8.45 12.57
CA ILE A 402 -4.05 -9.25 11.82
C ILE A 402 -3.74 -9.02 10.35
N GLY A 403 -3.16 -10.04 9.70
CA GLY A 403 -2.93 -10.02 8.27
C GLY A 403 -4.23 -10.18 7.49
N PHE A 404 -4.23 -9.70 6.25
CA PHE A 404 -5.40 -9.83 5.37
C PHE A 404 -5.86 -11.28 5.20
N GLY A 405 -4.94 -12.22 4.98
CA GLY A 405 -5.32 -13.65 4.86
C GLY A 405 -5.92 -14.28 6.12
N ASP A 406 -5.51 -13.85 7.33
CA ASP A 406 -6.11 -14.33 8.59
C ASP A 406 -7.53 -13.78 8.77
N ASP A 407 -7.74 -12.52 8.38
CA ASP A 407 -9.04 -11.87 8.37
C ASP A 407 -9.99 -12.52 7.35
N THR A 408 -9.51 -12.81 6.15
CA THR A 408 -10.24 -13.56 5.13
C THR A 408 -10.68 -14.92 5.65
N ILE A 409 -9.82 -15.67 6.35
CA ILE A 409 -10.22 -16.95 6.96
C ILE A 409 -11.39 -16.73 7.93
N ALA A 410 -11.38 -15.67 8.74
CA ALA A 410 -12.46 -15.36 9.64
C ALA A 410 -13.77 -15.10 8.87
N ALA A 411 -13.73 -14.29 7.81
CA ALA A 411 -14.90 -14.02 6.95
C ALA A 411 -15.49 -15.31 6.34
N TYR A 412 -14.65 -16.20 5.78
CA TYR A 412 -15.11 -17.51 5.28
C TYR A 412 -15.75 -18.38 6.38
N ILE A 413 -15.21 -18.36 7.60
CA ILE A 413 -15.76 -19.13 8.72
C ILE A 413 -17.17 -18.63 9.09
N GLU A 414 -17.40 -17.32 9.01
CA GLU A 414 -18.71 -16.71 9.24
C GLU A 414 -19.74 -17.12 8.16
N GLU A 415 -19.28 -17.27 6.91
CA GLU A 415 -20.04 -17.87 5.80
C GLU A 415 -20.21 -19.40 5.94
N GLY A 416 -19.70 -20.01 7.01
CA GLY A 416 -19.93 -21.41 7.38
C GLY A 416 -18.89 -22.40 6.88
N TYR A 417 -17.74 -21.92 6.38
CA TYR A 417 -16.61 -22.76 6.01
C TYR A 417 -15.84 -23.23 7.24
N THR A 418 -15.09 -24.32 7.11
CA THR A 418 -14.02 -24.65 8.05
C THR A 418 -12.71 -23.95 7.64
N ASP A 419 -11.79 -23.74 8.58
CA ASP A 419 -10.45 -23.16 8.33
C ASP A 419 -9.75 -23.83 7.12
N ALA A 420 -9.73 -25.17 7.07
CA ALA A 420 -9.14 -25.90 5.95
C ALA A 420 -9.88 -25.70 4.61
N GLU A 421 -11.19 -25.45 4.64
CA GLU A 421 -11.95 -25.12 3.43
C GLU A 421 -11.72 -23.67 2.99
N ALA A 422 -11.58 -22.73 3.93
CA ALA A 422 -11.24 -21.34 3.69
C ALA A 422 -9.85 -21.20 3.05
N ARG A 423 -8.81 -21.79 3.65
CA ARG A 423 -7.45 -21.81 3.08
C ARG A 423 -7.41 -22.38 1.67
N ARG A 424 -8.20 -23.44 1.43
CA ARG A 424 -8.33 -24.04 0.11
C ARG A 424 -9.08 -23.14 -0.87
N ALA A 425 -10.06 -22.37 -0.41
CA ALA A 425 -10.77 -21.41 -1.26
C ALA A 425 -9.80 -20.31 -1.74
N ILE A 426 -9.08 -19.68 -0.81
CA ILE A 426 -8.06 -18.65 -1.10
C ILE A 426 -7.01 -19.19 -2.09
N PHE A 427 -6.46 -20.38 -1.83
CA PHE A 427 -5.52 -21.03 -2.76
C PHE A 427 -6.12 -21.26 -4.15
N ASN A 428 -7.39 -21.69 -4.24
CA ASN A 428 -8.04 -21.90 -5.53
C ASN A 428 -8.31 -20.59 -6.28
N THR A 429 -8.54 -19.49 -5.56
CA THR A 429 -8.68 -18.15 -6.15
C THR A 429 -7.35 -17.74 -6.77
N PHE A 430 -6.26 -17.77 -6.01
CA PHE A 430 -4.89 -17.54 -6.52
C PHE A 430 -4.56 -18.40 -7.73
N SER A 431 -4.75 -19.72 -7.63
CA SER A 431 -4.49 -20.64 -8.75
C SER A 431 -5.48 -20.48 -9.92
N GLY A 432 -6.61 -19.82 -9.70
CA GLY A 432 -7.73 -19.74 -10.63
C GLY A 432 -7.73 -18.51 -11.53
N LYS A 433 -6.91 -17.50 -11.23
CA LYS A 433 -6.83 -16.22 -11.95
C LYS A 433 -6.59 -16.40 -13.44
N ASP A 434 -5.50 -17.09 -13.78
CA ASP A 434 -5.09 -17.33 -15.16
C ASP A 434 -4.17 -18.56 -15.29
N ALA A 435 -3.66 -18.79 -16.50
CA ALA A 435 -2.80 -19.94 -16.79
C ALA A 435 -1.38 -19.85 -16.19
N VAL A 436 -0.84 -18.64 -16.05
CA VAL A 436 0.47 -18.37 -15.41
C VAL A 436 0.33 -18.58 -13.91
N SER A 437 -0.66 -17.97 -13.28
CA SER A 437 -0.98 -18.17 -11.86
C SER A 437 -1.20 -19.65 -11.53
N ALA A 438 -1.97 -20.37 -12.35
CA ALA A 438 -2.11 -21.82 -12.20
C ALA A 438 -0.79 -22.58 -12.33
N ALA A 439 0.09 -22.20 -13.27
CA ALA A 439 1.39 -22.84 -13.45
C ALA A 439 2.32 -22.57 -12.25
N ARG A 440 2.40 -21.31 -11.80
CA ARG A 440 3.17 -20.86 -10.62
C ARG A 440 2.78 -21.65 -9.38
N MET A 441 1.48 -21.70 -9.06
CA MET A 441 0.98 -22.40 -7.87
C MET A 441 1.25 -23.91 -7.92
N ASN A 442 1.24 -24.52 -9.10
CA ASN A 442 1.63 -25.93 -9.26
C ASN A 442 3.13 -26.16 -9.07
N MET A 443 3.97 -25.18 -9.43
CA MET A 443 5.43 -25.26 -9.26
C MET A 443 5.84 -25.04 -7.80
N ILE A 444 5.27 -24.03 -7.12
CA ILE A 444 5.48 -23.77 -5.68
C ILE A 444 5.22 -25.04 -4.85
N ASN A 445 4.14 -25.74 -5.15
CA ASN A 445 3.71 -26.93 -4.41
C ASN A 445 4.23 -28.26 -5.00
N SER A 446 5.24 -28.22 -5.89
CA SER A 446 5.68 -29.42 -6.63
C SER A 446 6.42 -30.43 -5.75
N GLU A 447 7.33 -29.97 -4.89
CA GLU A 447 8.08 -30.79 -3.94
C GLU A 447 7.30 -31.03 -2.64
N ASP A 448 6.73 -29.98 -2.04
CA ASP A 448 5.81 -30.05 -0.90
C ASP A 448 4.45 -29.43 -1.25
N PRO A 449 3.34 -30.21 -1.25
CA PRO A 449 2.01 -29.71 -1.55
C PRO A 449 1.48 -28.60 -0.63
N ASN A 450 2.17 -28.30 0.48
CA ASN A 450 1.77 -27.31 1.47
C ASN A 450 2.67 -26.07 1.53
N THR A 451 3.67 -25.93 0.63
CA THR A 451 4.60 -24.79 0.61
C THR A 451 3.89 -23.45 0.61
N PHE A 452 2.94 -23.23 -0.31
CA PHE A 452 2.19 -21.96 -0.37
C PHE A 452 1.47 -21.65 0.95
N ASN A 453 0.77 -22.64 1.52
CA ASN A 453 0.00 -22.44 2.75
C ASN A 453 0.90 -22.19 3.98
N ARG A 454 2.13 -22.71 3.97
CA ARG A 454 3.10 -22.52 5.04
C ARG A 454 3.72 -21.14 4.96
N THR A 455 4.13 -20.71 3.76
CA THR A 455 5.07 -19.61 3.61
C THR A 455 4.51 -18.39 2.90
N LEU A 456 3.60 -18.54 1.95
CA LEU A 456 3.10 -17.44 1.10
C LEU A 456 1.62 -17.12 1.35
N PHE A 457 1.00 -17.77 2.33
CA PHE A 457 -0.41 -17.59 2.62
C PHE A 457 -0.73 -16.16 3.08
N GLY A 458 -1.74 -15.55 2.45
CA GLY A 458 -2.30 -14.26 2.85
C GLY A 458 -1.63 -13.03 2.25
N ILE A 459 -0.67 -13.21 1.34
CA ILE A 459 -0.18 -12.14 0.46
C ILE A 459 -1.28 -11.75 -0.53
N SER A 460 -1.28 -10.50 -1.02
CA SER A 460 -1.85 -10.17 -2.34
C SER A 460 -0.86 -10.57 -3.45
N ASP A 461 -1.35 -10.66 -4.68
CA ASP A 461 -0.61 -11.13 -5.84
C ASP A 461 -0.03 -9.95 -6.63
N PRO A 462 1.28 -9.67 -6.51
CA PRO A 462 1.92 -8.52 -7.16
C PRO A 462 1.92 -8.59 -8.69
N THR A 463 1.33 -9.63 -9.27
CA THR A 463 1.21 -9.79 -10.72
C THR A 463 -0.22 -9.62 -11.22
N ASN A 464 -1.14 -9.23 -10.34
CA ASN A 464 -2.55 -9.05 -10.64
C ASN A 464 -3.23 -8.09 -9.67
N SER A 465 -3.71 -6.96 -10.20
CA SER A 465 -4.33 -5.89 -9.44
C SER A 465 -5.65 -6.23 -8.73
N ASP A 466 -6.21 -7.43 -8.90
CA ASP A 466 -7.42 -7.91 -8.20
C ASP A 466 -7.17 -9.35 -7.74
N SER A 467 -6.76 -9.47 -6.48
CA SER A 467 -6.20 -10.70 -5.92
C SER A 467 -7.25 -11.74 -5.55
N ASP A 468 -8.46 -11.31 -5.21
CA ASP A 468 -9.56 -12.21 -4.86
C ASP A 468 -10.66 -12.35 -5.92
N LEU A 469 -10.56 -11.57 -7.00
CA LEU A 469 -11.43 -11.59 -8.18
C LEU A 469 -12.86 -11.14 -7.89
N ASP A 470 -13.06 -10.22 -6.94
CA ASP A 470 -14.35 -9.63 -6.67
C ASP A 470 -14.67 -8.42 -7.59
N GLY A 471 -13.64 -7.81 -8.19
CA GLY A 471 -13.73 -6.71 -9.14
C GLY A 471 -13.40 -5.33 -8.58
N ILE A 472 -12.84 -5.24 -7.36
CA ILE A 472 -12.17 -4.07 -6.81
C ILE A 472 -10.65 -4.27 -6.95
N ASP A 473 -9.90 -3.19 -7.18
CA ASP A 473 -8.43 -3.30 -7.29
C ASP A 473 -7.77 -3.32 -5.90
N ASP A 474 -6.75 -4.16 -5.69
CA ASP A 474 -6.08 -4.40 -4.40
C ASP A 474 -5.51 -3.09 -3.82
N GLY A 475 -4.93 -2.23 -4.65
CA GLY A 475 -4.42 -0.93 -4.23
C GLY A 475 -5.52 0.00 -3.67
N TRP A 476 -6.74 -0.04 -4.21
CA TRP A 476 -7.89 0.69 -3.67
C TRP A 476 -8.33 0.09 -2.33
N GLU A 477 -8.34 -1.23 -2.23
CA GLU A 477 -8.70 -1.90 -0.98
C GLU A 477 -7.65 -1.67 0.11
N PHE A 478 -6.36 -1.75 -0.20
CA PHE A 478 -5.29 -1.40 0.73
C PHE A 478 -5.38 0.06 1.18
N CYS A 479 -5.71 0.96 0.24
CA CYS A 479 -5.85 2.38 0.47
C CYS A 479 -6.91 2.70 1.53
N TYR A 480 -8.04 2.01 1.53
CA TYR A 480 -9.13 2.25 2.50
C TYR A 480 -9.29 1.16 3.58
N ALA A 481 -8.31 0.26 3.70
CA ALA A 481 -8.32 -0.79 4.71
C ALA A 481 -8.20 -0.23 6.13
N VAL A 482 -9.35 -0.05 6.78
CA VAL A 482 -9.49 0.34 8.19
C VAL A 482 -10.10 -0.81 8.98
N TYR A 483 -9.48 -1.21 10.09
CA TYR A 483 -9.96 -2.35 10.87
C TYR A 483 -10.98 -1.91 11.93
N GLY A 484 -12.13 -2.60 11.99
CA GLY A 484 -13.06 -2.46 13.12
C GLY A 484 -13.98 -1.25 13.05
N LEU A 485 -14.43 -0.85 11.85
CA LEU A 485 -15.42 0.20 11.68
C LEU A 485 -16.79 -0.17 12.31
N PRO A 486 -17.67 0.81 12.59
CA PRO A 486 -18.87 0.60 13.41
C PRO A 486 -19.90 -0.37 12.82
N ASP A 487 -19.94 -0.54 11.50
CA ASP A 487 -20.90 -1.42 10.83
C ASP A 487 -20.77 -2.88 11.32
N PRO A 488 -21.89 -3.61 11.52
CA PRO A 488 -21.84 -5.01 11.92
C PRO A 488 -20.99 -5.93 11.02
N THR A 489 -20.80 -5.63 9.74
CA THR A 489 -19.96 -6.44 8.83
C THR A 489 -18.47 -6.18 9.03
N THR A 490 -18.06 -5.05 9.62
CA THR A 490 -16.64 -4.63 9.71
C THR A 490 -16.10 -4.51 11.12
N GLN A 491 -16.95 -4.64 12.16
CA GLN A 491 -16.55 -4.54 13.58
C GLN A 491 -15.35 -5.41 14.00
N ASN A 492 -15.11 -6.55 13.34
CA ASN A 492 -13.95 -7.40 13.59
C ASN A 492 -13.25 -7.82 12.28
N HIS A 493 -13.33 -6.96 11.26
CA HIS A 493 -12.72 -7.19 9.95
C HIS A 493 -11.98 -5.94 9.47
N TRP A 494 -11.12 -6.11 8.48
CA TRP A 494 -10.71 -4.98 7.64
C TRP A 494 -11.93 -4.53 6.81
N ALA A 495 -12.13 -3.22 6.69
CA ALA A 495 -13.23 -2.64 5.91
C ALA A 495 -13.19 -3.05 4.43
N THR A 496 -11.97 -3.11 3.90
CA THR A 496 -11.57 -3.57 2.57
C THR A 496 -10.32 -4.44 2.72
N ASN A 497 -10.15 -5.45 1.89
CA ASN A 497 -9.16 -6.49 2.05
C ASN A 497 -8.90 -7.20 0.70
N PRO A 498 -7.74 -6.96 0.06
CA PRO A 498 -7.33 -7.51 -1.24
C PRO A 498 -7.46 -9.02 -1.47
N VAL A 499 -7.63 -9.80 -0.39
CA VAL A 499 -7.73 -11.26 -0.49
C VAL A 499 -9.07 -11.81 0.01
N ASN A 500 -10.03 -10.95 0.36
CA ASN A 500 -11.33 -11.31 0.91
C ASN A 500 -12.52 -10.97 -0.01
N PRO A 501 -13.02 -11.90 -0.84
CA PRO A 501 -13.99 -11.57 -1.88
C PRO A 501 -15.43 -11.32 -1.38
N PHE A 502 -15.61 -11.19 -0.06
CA PHE A 502 -16.90 -10.94 0.58
C PHE A 502 -17.11 -9.47 0.94
N ASP A 503 -16.02 -8.73 1.16
CA ASP A 503 -16.08 -7.33 1.59
C ASP A 503 -16.55 -6.38 0.49
N ILE A 504 -16.56 -6.80 -0.78
CA ILE A 504 -17.31 -6.14 -1.85
C ILE A 504 -18.75 -5.76 -1.46
N ASN A 505 -19.36 -6.48 -0.51
CA ASN A 505 -20.71 -6.24 -0.01
C ASN A 505 -20.77 -5.55 1.37
N TYR A 506 -19.64 -5.17 1.95
CA TYR A 506 -19.60 -4.41 3.21
C TYR A 506 -19.95 -2.95 2.94
N ASP A 507 -20.57 -2.31 3.92
CA ASP A 507 -20.87 -0.86 3.97
C ASP A 507 -20.28 -0.38 5.30
N PRO A 508 -18.96 -0.12 5.34
CA PRO A 508 -18.22 -0.02 6.60
C PRO A 508 -18.56 1.22 7.42
N ASP A 509 -18.92 2.32 6.77
CA ASP A 509 -19.25 3.62 7.34
C ASP A 509 -20.77 3.85 7.50
N SER A 510 -21.61 2.92 7.04
CA SER A 510 -23.06 2.91 7.20
C SER A 510 -23.76 4.11 6.56
N ASP A 511 -23.29 4.53 5.40
CA ASP A 511 -23.70 5.76 4.70
C ASP A 511 -24.83 5.54 3.67
N GLY A 512 -25.20 4.27 3.43
CA GLY A 512 -26.30 3.89 2.56
C GLY A 512 -27.68 4.45 2.95
N TRP A 513 -28.69 4.10 2.16
CA TRP A 513 -30.07 4.53 2.42
C TRP A 513 -30.83 3.55 3.32
N TYR A 514 -30.65 3.74 4.63
CA TYR A 514 -31.31 2.98 5.68
C TYR A 514 -32.68 3.54 6.06
N GLY A 515 -33.60 2.65 6.49
CA GLY A 515 -34.88 3.04 7.08
C GLY A 515 -35.96 3.46 6.08
N ARG A 516 -35.85 3.03 4.81
CA ARG A 516 -36.77 3.44 3.73
C ARG A 516 -38.24 3.12 4.01
N THR A 517 -39.12 4.04 3.63
CA THR A 517 -40.57 3.89 3.74
C THR A 517 -41.21 3.49 2.41
N SER A 518 -42.53 3.25 2.41
CA SER A 518 -43.28 2.93 1.18
C SER A 518 -43.60 4.14 0.31
N PHE A 519 -43.26 5.35 0.77
CA PHE A 519 -43.50 6.59 0.02
C PHE A 519 -42.25 6.99 -0.78
N ASP A 520 -41.09 6.67 -0.24
CA ASP A 520 -39.75 6.93 -0.78
C ASP A 520 -39.59 6.47 -2.24
N ILE A 521 -39.25 7.42 -3.11
CA ILE A 521 -38.99 7.23 -4.54
C ILE A 521 -37.48 7.32 -4.77
N PRO A 522 -36.82 6.21 -5.14
CA PRO A 522 -35.41 6.26 -5.50
C PRO A 522 -35.14 7.16 -6.69
N ALA A 523 -33.99 7.84 -6.66
CA ALA A 523 -33.47 8.60 -7.76
C ALA A 523 -33.19 7.72 -8.98
N VAL A 524 -33.11 8.36 -10.15
CA VAL A 524 -32.67 7.67 -11.37
C VAL A 524 -31.21 7.27 -11.18
N GLN A 525 -30.87 6.01 -11.48
CA GLN A 525 -29.50 5.52 -11.34
C GLN A 525 -28.69 5.76 -12.62
N GLY A 526 -27.41 6.06 -12.47
CA GLY A 526 -26.54 6.48 -13.57
C GLY A 526 -25.17 6.94 -13.09
N THR A 527 -24.45 7.64 -13.95
CA THR A 527 -23.10 8.15 -13.68
C THR A 527 -23.02 9.64 -14.01
N TRP A 528 -22.28 10.38 -13.18
CA TRP A 528 -21.94 11.77 -13.43
C TRP A 528 -20.59 11.87 -14.16
N GLU A 529 -20.54 12.68 -15.22
CA GLU A 529 -19.28 13.02 -15.89
C GLU A 529 -19.32 14.49 -16.32
N ASN A 530 -18.38 15.32 -15.85
CA ASN A 530 -18.34 16.76 -16.11
C ASN A 530 -19.69 17.46 -15.79
N ARG A 531 -20.27 17.20 -14.60
CA ARG A 531 -21.58 17.74 -14.16
C ARG A 531 -22.73 17.42 -15.12
N GLN A 532 -22.64 16.28 -15.82
CA GLN A 532 -23.71 15.76 -16.69
C GLN A 532 -24.08 14.33 -16.31
N PHE A 533 -25.35 14.13 -15.97
CA PHE A 533 -25.86 12.83 -15.60
C PHE A 533 -26.21 11.95 -16.82
N THR A 534 -25.69 10.72 -16.83
CA THR A 534 -26.03 9.68 -17.81
C THR A 534 -26.75 8.52 -17.13
N PRO A 535 -28.05 8.31 -17.39
CA PRO A 535 -28.80 7.21 -16.78
C PRO A 535 -28.29 5.83 -17.23
N SER A 536 -28.09 4.90 -16.29
CA SER A 536 -27.71 3.51 -16.59
C SER A 536 -28.90 2.70 -17.13
N GLY A 537 -30.12 3.08 -16.72
CA GLY A 537 -31.36 2.35 -16.99
C GLY A 537 -31.72 1.33 -15.91
N ASP A 538 -30.90 1.19 -14.87
CA ASP A 538 -31.22 0.42 -13.67
C ASP A 538 -32.30 1.11 -12.85
N VAL A 539 -33.12 0.31 -12.18
CA VAL A 539 -34.27 0.82 -11.42
C VAL A 539 -34.33 0.14 -10.06
N ILE A 540 -34.01 0.91 -9.03
CA ILE A 540 -34.27 0.53 -7.65
C ILE A 540 -35.78 0.55 -7.42
N GLN A 541 -36.33 -0.54 -6.90
CA GLN A 541 -37.76 -0.63 -6.65
C GLN A 541 -38.14 0.22 -5.44
N ASN A 542 -39.26 0.94 -5.54
CA ASN A 542 -39.88 1.57 -4.39
C ASN A 542 -40.35 0.49 -3.40
N GLY A 543 -40.03 0.67 -2.12
CA GLY A 543 -40.43 -0.23 -1.05
C GLY A 543 -39.64 -0.01 0.24
N ILE A 544 -40.09 -0.70 1.29
CA ILE A 544 -39.42 -0.73 2.58
C ILE A 544 -38.21 -1.65 2.50
N GLY A 545 -37.07 -1.21 3.04
CA GLY A 545 -35.85 -1.99 3.16
C GLY A 545 -34.64 -1.07 3.23
N ASP A 546 -33.53 -1.60 3.70
CA ASP A 546 -32.26 -0.89 3.72
C ASP A 546 -31.53 -1.11 2.39
N LEU A 547 -30.84 -0.07 1.93
CA LEU A 547 -29.93 -0.14 0.79
C LEU A 547 -28.53 0.23 1.29
N PRO A 548 -27.69 -0.76 1.64
CA PRO A 548 -26.30 -0.46 1.93
C PRO A 548 -25.62 0.08 0.67
N PHE A 549 -24.72 1.03 0.86
CA PHE A 549 -23.83 1.52 -0.18
C PHE A 549 -22.51 0.82 0.02
N THR A 550 -22.34 -0.27 -0.74
CA THR A 550 -21.27 -1.22 -0.46
C THR A 550 -19.95 -0.75 -1.04
N ASN A 551 -18.81 -1.28 -0.57
CA ASN A 551 -17.47 -1.04 -1.15
C ASN A 551 -17.45 -1.06 -2.69
N PHE A 552 -18.17 -2.00 -3.33
CA PHE A 552 -18.29 -2.03 -4.79
C PHE A 552 -18.95 -0.78 -5.41
N MET A 553 -20.02 -0.32 -4.78
CA MET A 553 -20.75 0.85 -5.24
C MET A 553 -19.91 2.11 -5.01
N GLU A 554 -19.14 2.14 -3.93
CA GLU A 554 -18.22 3.22 -3.65
C GLU A 554 -17.08 3.27 -4.66
N TYR A 555 -16.44 2.13 -4.93
CA TYR A 555 -15.44 1.99 -5.99
C TYR A 555 -15.98 2.47 -7.35
N LEU A 556 -17.23 2.13 -7.70
CA LEU A 556 -17.86 2.57 -8.96
C LEU A 556 -18.21 4.06 -9.01
N ASN A 557 -18.52 4.68 -7.88
CA ASN A 557 -18.81 6.12 -7.80
C ASN A 557 -17.55 6.95 -7.46
N GLY A 558 -16.43 6.27 -7.17
CA GLY A 558 -15.20 6.91 -6.74
C GLY A 558 -15.34 7.57 -5.37
N THR A 559 -16.19 7.06 -4.48
CA THR A 559 -16.33 7.53 -3.08
C THR A 559 -15.42 6.72 -2.15
N ARG A 560 -15.54 6.89 -0.82
CA ARG A 560 -14.61 6.34 0.16
C ARG A 560 -15.30 5.47 1.22
N PRO A 561 -14.94 4.19 1.38
CA PRO A 561 -15.59 3.26 2.32
C PRO A 561 -15.29 3.53 3.78
N ASP A 562 -14.39 4.47 4.06
CA ASP A 562 -14.00 4.87 5.40
C ASP A 562 -14.63 6.20 5.85
N THR A 563 -15.43 6.86 5.01
CA THR A 563 -16.12 8.12 5.31
C THR A 563 -17.44 8.25 4.58
N ASN A 564 -18.48 8.57 5.33
CA ASN A 564 -19.87 8.60 4.86
C ASN A 564 -20.25 9.81 3.99
N ASP A 565 -19.27 10.65 3.64
CA ASP A 565 -19.40 11.92 2.93
C ASP A 565 -18.04 12.23 2.31
N SER A 566 -17.90 11.94 1.01
CA SER A 566 -16.63 11.95 0.30
C SER A 566 -16.22 13.32 -0.24
N ASP A 567 -17.18 14.19 -0.57
CA ASP A 567 -16.92 15.57 -1.03
C ASP A 567 -17.12 16.63 0.07
N GLY A 568 -17.59 16.21 1.24
CA GLY A 568 -17.62 17.00 2.47
C GLY A 568 -18.77 18.00 2.52
N ASP A 569 -19.87 17.72 1.83
CA ASP A 569 -21.01 18.63 1.69
C ASP A 569 -22.17 18.36 2.66
N ALA A 570 -22.11 17.28 3.46
CA ALA A 570 -23.02 17.02 4.57
C ALA A 570 -22.68 17.91 5.79
N VAL A 571 -22.81 19.23 5.59
CA VAL A 571 -22.41 20.26 6.55
C VAL A 571 -23.57 20.83 7.37
N THR A 572 -24.80 20.64 6.94
CA THR A 572 -25.97 21.27 7.55
C THR A 572 -26.34 20.68 8.92
N PHE A 573 -27.16 21.41 9.69
CA PHE A 573 -27.60 20.99 11.02
C PHE A 573 -29.13 20.97 11.19
N ASN A 574 -29.62 19.89 11.82
CA ASN A 574 -31.02 19.77 12.20
C ASN A 574 -31.29 20.39 13.59
N THR A 575 -31.91 21.57 13.61
CA THR A 575 -32.25 22.28 14.86
C THR A 575 -33.69 22.03 15.29
N ALA A 576 -33.90 21.47 16.49
CA ALA A 576 -35.23 21.36 17.09
C ALA A 576 -35.44 22.41 18.18
N VAL A 577 -36.55 23.14 18.09
CA VAL A 577 -36.91 24.22 19.01
C VAL A 577 -38.19 23.88 19.78
N ASN A 578 -38.22 24.12 21.09
CA ASN A 578 -39.42 23.97 21.91
C ASN A 578 -39.66 25.23 22.76
N ALA A 579 -40.78 25.91 22.48
CA ALA A 579 -41.16 27.16 23.13
C ALA A 579 -40.08 28.27 23.02
N GLY A 580 -39.40 28.34 21.87
CA GLY A 580 -38.37 29.33 21.58
C GLY A 580 -36.98 29.02 22.14
N MET A 581 -36.74 27.81 22.66
CA MET A 581 -35.42 27.36 23.11
C MET A 581 -34.98 26.15 22.29
N VAL A 582 -33.72 26.10 21.89
CA VAL A 582 -33.12 24.95 21.21
C VAL A 582 -33.05 23.76 22.17
N VAL A 583 -33.47 22.59 21.69
CA VAL A 583 -33.45 21.32 22.45
C VAL A 583 -32.54 20.26 21.84
N SER A 584 -32.24 20.36 20.54
CA SER A 584 -31.23 19.58 19.83
C SER A 584 -30.71 20.39 18.64
N HIS A 585 -29.45 20.18 18.32
CA HIS A 585 -28.75 20.77 17.18
C HIS A 585 -27.66 19.76 16.80
N ASP A 586 -28.00 18.88 15.87
CA ASP A 586 -27.18 17.73 15.49
C ASP A 586 -26.91 17.80 13.98
N ARG A 587 -25.69 17.45 13.55
CA ARG A 587 -25.30 17.44 12.13
C ARG A 587 -26.25 16.56 11.33
N ASP A 588 -26.66 17.06 10.18
CA ASP A 588 -27.43 16.33 9.20
C ASP A 588 -26.50 15.51 8.30
N TRP A 589 -26.79 14.21 8.20
CA TRP A 589 -26.09 13.26 7.32
C TRP A 589 -26.99 12.83 6.17
N ASN A 590 -27.88 13.72 5.73
CA ASN A 590 -28.80 13.41 4.66
C ASN A 590 -28.06 13.33 3.32
N LEU A 591 -27.05 14.17 3.06
CA LEU A 591 -26.16 14.08 1.90
C LEU A 591 -24.97 13.14 2.17
N SER A 592 -25.24 11.93 2.67
CA SER A 592 -24.22 10.89 2.65
C SER A 592 -24.10 10.29 1.26
N ASP A 593 -22.92 9.77 0.88
CA ASP A 593 -22.65 9.33 -0.50
C ASP A 593 -23.73 8.37 -1.03
N GLY A 594 -24.08 7.36 -0.23
CA GLY A 594 -25.14 6.41 -0.57
C GLY A 594 -26.53 7.04 -0.70
N ARG A 595 -26.88 8.06 0.08
CA ARG A 595 -28.17 8.75 -0.01
C ARG A 595 -28.24 9.67 -1.21
N GLU A 596 -27.15 10.33 -1.53
CA GLU A 596 -27.03 11.12 -2.75
C GLU A 596 -27.29 10.26 -3.97
N VAL A 597 -26.61 9.10 -4.08
CA VAL A 597 -26.80 8.19 -5.21
C VAL A 597 -28.21 7.57 -5.24
N PHE A 598 -28.75 7.14 -4.10
CA PHE A 598 -30.01 6.40 -4.09
C PHE A 598 -31.28 7.25 -3.98
N LYS A 599 -31.23 8.37 -3.25
CA LYS A 599 -32.40 9.19 -2.90
C LYS A 599 -32.46 10.49 -3.67
N TYR A 600 -31.35 11.23 -3.74
CA TYR A 600 -31.34 12.60 -4.28
C TYR A 600 -30.96 12.68 -5.76
N GLY A 601 -30.12 11.76 -6.21
CA GLY A 601 -29.57 11.72 -7.56
C GLY A 601 -28.46 12.73 -7.80
N THR A 602 -27.86 13.27 -6.74
CA THR A 602 -26.69 14.16 -6.78
C THR A 602 -25.39 13.37 -6.98
N ASN A 603 -24.28 14.06 -7.16
CA ASN A 603 -22.96 13.47 -7.36
C ASN A 603 -22.17 13.50 -6.04
N PRO A 604 -21.92 12.36 -5.38
CA PRO A 604 -21.27 12.31 -4.06
C PRO A 604 -19.77 12.64 -4.06
N MET A 605 -19.31 13.25 -5.15
CA MET A 605 -17.92 13.63 -5.36
C MET A 605 -17.79 15.10 -5.82
N ASP A 606 -18.88 15.85 -5.82
CA ASP A 606 -18.97 17.22 -6.29
C ASP A 606 -20.05 17.98 -5.51
N ASN A 607 -19.64 18.76 -4.52
CA ASN A 607 -20.49 19.56 -3.62
C ASN A 607 -21.30 20.71 -4.29
N ASP A 608 -21.34 20.73 -5.61
CA ASP A 608 -22.12 21.60 -6.52
C ASP A 608 -22.31 20.79 -7.82
N THR A 609 -23.22 19.83 -7.75
CA THR A 609 -23.39 18.73 -8.73
C THR A 609 -23.63 19.25 -10.14
N ASP A 610 -24.34 20.37 -10.31
CA ASP A 610 -24.67 20.93 -11.62
C ASP A 610 -23.85 22.17 -12.01
N GLY A 611 -23.14 22.76 -11.06
CA GLY A 611 -22.15 23.79 -11.29
C GLY A 611 -22.69 25.19 -11.43
N ASP A 612 -23.85 25.46 -10.86
CA ASP A 612 -24.46 26.77 -10.85
C ASP A 612 -24.02 27.65 -9.66
N MET A 613 -22.98 27.24 -8.93
CA MET A 613 -22.43 27.96 -7.79
C MET A 613 -23.38 28.11 -6.60
N LEU A 614 -24.47 27.35 -6.55
CA LEU A 614 -25.17 27.00 -5.31
C LEU A 614 -24.68 25.61 -4.87
N PRO A 615 -24.31 25.42 -3.61
CA PRO A 615 -23.91 24.10 -3.15
C PRO A 615 -25.13 23.20 -2.90
N ASP A 616 -24.96 21.90 -3.13
CA ASP A 616 -26.02 20.88 -3.05
C ASP A 616 -26.73 20.90 -1.69
N TRP A 617 -25.99 21.13 -0.61
CA TRP A 617 -26.54 21.21 0.75
C TRP A 617 -27.47 22.41 0.98
N TYR A 618 -27.20 23.55 0.33
CA TYR A 618 -28.05 24.74 0.44
C TYR A 618 -29.36 24.50 -0.31
N GLU A 619 -29.26 23.95 -1.51
CA GLU A 619 -30.41 23.58 -2.32
C GLU A 619 -31.24 22.45 -1.70
N TYR A 620 -30.59 21.49 -1.05
CA TYR A 620 -31.24 20.47 -0.23
C TYR A 620 -32.11 21.10 0.85
N GLU A 621 -31.55 22.00 1.67
CA GLU A 621 -32.28 22.60 2.78
C GLU A 621 -33.43 23.50 2.30
N LYS A 622 -33.24 24.24 1.20
CA LYS A 622 -34.27 25.16 0.67
C LYS A 622 -35.33 24.45 -0.20
N GLY A 623 -34.94 23.42 -0.94
CA GLY A 623 -35.75 22.83 -2.01
C GLY A 623 -36.39 21.49 -1.69
N TRP A 624 -35.75 20.66 -0.86
CA TRP A 624 -36.15 19.26 -0.74
C TRP A 624 -37.53 19.08 -0.09
N ASN A 625 -38.40 18.34 -0.78
CA ASN A 625 -39.76 18.06 -0.34
C ASN A 625 -40.00 16.57 -0.09
N GLU A 626 -39.89 16.16 1.17
CA GLU A 626 -40.15 14.80 1.66
C GLU A 626 -41.56 14.24 1.34
N SER A 627 -42.53 15.06 0.93
CA SER A 627 -43.88 14.56 0.59
C SER A 627 -43.98 13.96 -0.81
N ASN A 628 -43.05 14.31 -1.70
CA ASN A 628 -43.05 13.91 -3.10
C ASN A 628 -41.65 13.62 -3.65
N ASP A 629 -40.62 13.57 -2.80
CA ASP A 629 -39.21 13.28 -3.10
C ASP A 629 -38.71 14.06 -4.32
N ASN A 630 -38.83 15.38 -4.25
CA ASN A 630 -38.28 16.27 -5.26
C ASN A 630 -37.93 17.64 -4.69
N TYR A 631 -37.24 18.43 -5.50
CA TYR A 631 -36.75 19.76 -5.16
C TYR A 631 -37.70 20.91 -5.55
N SER A 632 -38.97 20.62 -5.86
CA SER A 632 -39.93 21.64 -6.30
C SER A 632 -41.18 21.68 -5.43
N SER A 633 -41.41 22.82 -4.80
CA SER A 633 -42.55 23.06 -3.90
C SER A 633 -43.45 24.19 -4.39
N ARG A 634 -44.76 24.04 -4.18
CA ARG A 634 -45.72 25.12 -4.48
C ARG A 634 -45.96 25.96 -3.22
N LEU A 635 -45.41 27.16 -3.20
CA LEU A 635 -45.36 28.04 -2.02
C LEU A 635 -46.09 29.37 -2.25
N ASN A 636 -46.52 30.01 -1.17
CA ASN A 636 -47.25 31.28 -1.20
C ASN A 636 -46.34 32.45 -0.83
N VAL A 637 -45.32 32.69 -1.67
CA VAL A 637 -44.20 33.61 -1.41
C VAL A 637 -44.12 34.77 -2.42
N GLU A 638 -44.76 34.66 -3.58
CA GLU A 638 -44.65 35.65 -4.68
C GLU A 638 -45.24 37.02 -4.33
N VAL A 639 -44.41 38.05 -4.16
CA VAL A 639 -44.77 39.42 -3.81
C VAL A 639 -45.63 40.06 -4.90
N GLN A 640 -46.82 40.51 -4.50
CA GLN A 640 -47.73 41.23 -5.41
C GLN A 640 -47.52 42.74 -5.32
N TRP A 641 -46.69 43.27 -6.22
CA TRP A 641 -46.38 44.70 -6.31
C TRP A 641 -47.56 45.57 -6.73
N ILE A 642 -47.73 46.72 -6.07
CA ILE A 642 -48.80 47.69 -6.37
C ILE A 642 -48.28 49.06 -6.77
N ASP A 643 -49.09 49.79 -7.54
CA ASP A 643 -48.99 51.24 -7.66
C ASP A 643 -49.54 51.91 -6.39
N ALA A 644 -48.66 52.52 -5.59
CA ALA A 644 -49.02 53.16 -4.34
C ALA A 644 -50.10 54.26 -4.48
N ALA A 645 -50.25 54.87 -5.67
CA ALA A 645 -51.26 55.90 -5.92
C ALA A 645 -52.66 55.34 -6.16
N THR A 646 -52.76 54.12 -6.71
CA THR A 646 -54.04 53.52 -7.11
C THR A 646 -54.42 52.26 -6.34
N GLY A 647 -53.45 51.62 -5.67
CA GLY A 647 -53.62 50.34 -4.97
C GLY A 647 -53.82 49.15 -5.91
N GLY A 648 -53.64 49.34 -7.23
CA GLY A 648 -53.77 48.30 -8.25
C GLY A 648 -52.42 47.87 -8.81
N SER A 649 -52.41 46.91 -9.72
CA SER A 649 -51.20 46.41 -10.36
C SER A 649 -50.39 47.51 -11.06
N CYS A 650 -49.08 47.36 -11.05
CA CYS A 650 -48.19 48.23 -11.78
C CYS A 650 -48.46 48.25 -13.29
N THR A 651 -48.39 49.43 -13.89
CA THR A 651 -48.60 49.66 -15.33
C THR A 651 -47.53 50.59 -15.87
N SER A 652 -47.45 50.75 -17.19
CA SER A 652 -46.57 51.74 -17.83
C SER A 652 -46.85 53.22 -17.45
N SER A 653 -47.86 53.50 -16.61
CA SER A 653 -48.14 54.84 -16.08
C SER A 653 -47.86 54.97 -14.58
N THR A 654 -47.41 53.89 -13.93
CA THR A 654 -47.03 53.86 -12.52
C THR A 654 -45.72 54.61 -12.34
N ALA A 655 -45.65 55.49 -11.34
CA ALA A 655 -44.45 56.27 -11.07
C ALA A 655 -43.38 55.48 -10.31
N SER A 656 -43.80 54.57 -9.43
CA SER A 656 -42.95 53.67 -8.66
C SER A 656 -43.83 52.54 -8.13
N CYS A 657 -43.43 51.30 -8.38
CA CYS A 657 -44.03 50.11 -7.77
C CYS A 657 -43.53 49.97 -6.33
N ARG A 658 -44.36 49.44 -5.45
CA ARG A 658 -44.00 49.16 -4.05
C ARG A 658 -44.45 47.75 -3.65
N PRO A 659 -43.67 47.04 -2.82
CA PRO A 659 -44.00 45.71 -2.32
C PRO A 659 -44.95 45.85 -1.12
N LEU A 660 -46.11 46.47 -1.33
CA LEU A 660 -47.09 46.78 -0.28
C LEU A 660 -48.48 46.38 -0.73
N SER A 661 -49.41 46.27 0.22
CA SER A 661 -50.84 46.16 -0.07
C SER A 661 -51.60 47.38 0.47
N GLN A 662 -52.69 47.77 -0.18
CA GLN A 662 -53.48 48.93 0.23
C GLN A 662 -54.93 48.56 0.56
N ASN A 663 -55.34 48.80 1.81
CA ASN A 663 -56.71 48.59 2.26
C ASN A 663 -57.27 49.83 2.97
N SER A 664 -58.24 50.50 2.33
CA SER A 664 -58.97 51.65 2.92
C SER A 664 -58.10 52.81 3.45
N GLY A 665 -56.89 52.97 2.92
CA GLY A 665 -55.95 54.05 3.28
C GLY A 665 -54.80 53.62 4.20
N THR A 666 -54.78 52.36 4.66
CA THR A 666 -53.65 51.72 5.37
C THR A 666 -52.74 51.03 4.35
N LEU A 667 -51.43 51.17 4.52
CA LEU A 667 -50.41 50.45 3.74
C LEU A 667 -49.93 49.26 4.56
N SER A 668 -50.25 48.04 4.16
CA SER A 668 -49.84 46.83 4.89
C SER A 668 -48.78 46.06 4.09
N ARG A 669 -48.17 45.04 4.70
CA ARG A 669 -47.29 44.07 4.02
C ARG A 669 -47.91 43.57 2.71
N PRO A 670 -47.11 43.19 1.71
CA PRO A 670 -47.60 42.80 0.40
C PRO A 670 -48.55 41.59 0.51
N ALA A 671 -49.48 41.50 -0.43
CA ALA A 671 -50.19 40.24 -0.61
C ALA A 671 -49.24 39.28 -1.32
N LEU A 672 -49.17 38.02 -0.87
CA LEU A 672 -48.36 36.99 -1.51
C LEU A 672 -49.22 36.12 -2.44
N GLY A 673 -48.62 35.70 -3.55
CA GLY A 673 -49.15 34.81 -4.57
C GLY A 673 -48.56 33.40 -4.47
N TRP A 674 -49.21 32.45 -5.14
CA TRP A 674 -48.73 31.05 -5.20
C TRP A 674 -47.85 30.85 -6.43
N THR A 675 -46.57 30.55 -6.21
CA THR A 675 -45.62 30.18 -7.25
C THR A 675 -45.10 28.75 -7.04
N TRP A 676 -44.32 28.26 -7.98
CA TRP A 676 -43.42 27.13 -7.77
C TRP A 676 -42.03 27.68 -7.45
N ALA A 677 -41.39 27.12 -6.43
CA ALA A 677 -39.99 27.36 -6.09
C ALA A 677 -39.23 26.04 -6.27
N THR A 678 -38.06 26.11 -6.91
CA THR A 678 -37.20 24.97 -7.22
C THR A 678 -35.77 25.31 -6.81
N PHE A 679 -35.10 24.37 -6.15
CA PHE A 679 -33.67 24.39 -5.78
C PHE A 679 -33.15 22.96 -5.92
N ASN A 680 -32.86 22.56 -7.15
CA ASN A 680 -32.56 21.22 -7.59
C ASN A 680 -31.08 21.17 -7.99
N PRO A 681 -30.22 20.49 -7.21
CA PRO A 681 -28.78 20.43 -7.45
C PRO A 681 -28.34 19.70 -8.73
N THR A 682 -29.30 19.35 -9.59
CA THR A 682 -29.08 18.65 -10.86
C THR A 682 -29.60 19.45 -12.06
N ASP A 683 -30.10 20.67 -11.86
CA ASP A 683 -30.60 21.57 -12.89
C ASP A 683 -30.08 23.01 -12.71
N PRO A 684 -28.98 23.40 -13.39
CA PRO A 684 -28.22 24.62 -13.11
C PRO A 684 -28.93 25.93 -13.52
N LEU A 685 -30.19 25.82 -13.93
CA LEU A 685 -31.01 26.95 -14.37
C LEU A 685 -31.75 27.61 -13.22
N ASP A 686 -31.99 26.90 -12.12
CA ASP A 686 -32.79 27.40 -11.02
C ASP A 686 -32.03 28.33 -10.06
N ALA A 687 -30.70 28.37 -10.07
CA ALA A 687 -29.93 29.50 -9.54
C ALA A 687 -30.39 30.88 -10.07
N ASN A 688 -31.00 30.90 -11.26
CA ASN A 688 -31.52 32.13 -11.90
C ASN A 688 -33.05 32.32 -11.69
N GLU A 689 -33.71 31.43 -10.94
CA GLU A 689 -35.10 31.64 -10.52
C GLU A 689 -35.18 32.66 -9.39
N ASP A 690 -36.34 33.30 -9.29
CA ASP A 690 -36.70 34.32 -8.30
C ASP A 690 -38.17 34.05 -7.93
N PRO A 691 -38.42 33.11 -7.01
CA PRO A 691 -39.77 32.62 -6.74
C PRO A 691 -40.61 33.63 -5.95
N ASP A 692 -40.01 34.40 -5.05
CA ASP A 692 -40.73 35.34 -4.20
C ASP A 692 -40.89 36.74 -4.82
N GLN A 693 -40.21 37.05 -5.94
CA GLN A 693 -40.32 38.30 -6.69
C GLN A 693 -40.00 39.55 -5.86
N ASP A 694 -38.93 39.52 -5.08
CA ASP A 694 -38.50 40.59 -4.20
C ASP A 694 -37.43 41.54 -4.82
N GLY A 695 -37.08 41.36 -6.09
CA GLY A 695 -36.18 42.23 -6.83
C GLY A 695 -36.72 43.65 -7.09
N ASN A 696 -36.44 44.19 -8.29
CA ASN A 696 -36.72 45.60 -8.58
C ASN A 696 -37.61 45.84 -9.79
N TRP A 697 -38.55 46.78 -9.65
CA TRP A 697 -39.37 47.29 -10.75
C TRP A 697 -38.91 48.69 -11.20
N ASP A 698 -38.24 48.77 -12.35
CA ASP A 698 -37.94 50.05 -13.00
C ASP A 698 -39.10 50.52 -13.88
N CYS A 699 -39.87 51.49 -13.38
CA CYS A 699 -40.95 52.16 -14.10
C CYS A 699 -40.55 53.52 -14.70
N SER A 700 -39.26 53.86 -14.76
CA SER A 700 -38.78 55.13 -15.33
C SER A 700 -38.87 55.18 -16.87
N GLY A 701 -38.99 54.00 -17.51
CA GLY A 701 -39.07 53.80 -18.95
C GLY A 701 -40.48 53.91 -19.56
N ALA A 702 -40.63 53.38 -20.78
CA ALA A 702 -41.93 53.33 -21.47
C ALA A 702 -42.84 52.18 -20.98
N THR A 703 -42.24 51.22 -20.27
CA THR A 703 -42.84 50.05 -19.63
C THR A 703 -42.15 49.86 -18.28
N CYS A 704 -42.86 49.30 -17.29
CA CYS A 704 -42.20 48.83 -16.08
C CYS A 704 -41.51 47.51 -16.41
N GLU A 705 -40.22 47.41 -16.10
CA GLU A 705 -39.40 46.22 -16.29
C GLU A 705 -38.97 45.69 -14.92
N TYR A 706 -39.04 44.37 -14.74
CA TYR A 706 -38.65 43.70 -13.51
C TYR A 706 -37.23 43.15 -13.67
N THR A 707 -36.38 43.44 -12.70
CA THR A 707 -35.05 42.85 -12.53
C THR A 707 -35.14 41.86 -11.37
N PRO A 708 -34.93 40.56 -11.63
CA PRO A 708 -34.96 39.55 -10.59
C PRO A 708 -33.86 39.73 -9.54
N TYR A 709 -34.15 39.28 -8.32
CA TYR A 709 -33.14 38.95 -7.32
C TYR A 709 -33.16 37.43 -7.20
N THR A 710 -32.20 36.77 -7.83
CA THR A 710 -32.29 35.33 -8.04
C THR A 710 -31.75 34.56 -6.84
N ASN A 711 -32.08 33.27 -6.74
CA ASN A 711 -31.55 32.35 -5.72
C ASN A 711 -30.02 32.49 -5.53
N PHE A 712 -29.26 32.57 -6.63
CA PHE A 712 -27.82 32.87 -6.61
C PHE A 712 -27.49 34.23 -5.96
N MET A 713 -28.18 35.29 -6.37
CA MET A 713 -27.94 36.63 -5.86
C MET A 713 -28.25 36.75 -4.37
N GLU A 714 -29.22 35.99 -3.89
CA GLU A 714 -29.63 35.91 -2.48
C GLU A 714 -28.60 35.19 -1.61
N PHE A 715 -28.16 34.00 -2.02
CA PHE A 715 -27.13 33.22 -1.32
C PHE A 715 -25.84 34.03 -1.11
N TYR A 716 -25.42 34.82 -2.11
CA TYR A 716 -24.24 35.70 -2.00
C TYR A 716 -24.56 37.12 -1.47
N ALA A 717 -25.83 37.46 -1.27
CA ALA A 717 -26.31 38.82 -1.00
C ALA A 717 -25.63 39.88 -1.90
N ILE A 718 -25.81 39.73 -3.22
CA ILE A 718 -25.16 40.54 -4.27
C ILE A 718 -26.16 41.08 -5.30
N ALA A 719 -26.01 42.34 -5.71
CA ALA A 719 -26.85 42.99 -6.73
C ALA A 719 -26.05 43.61 -7.89
N ASN A 720 -24.76 43.24 -8.00
CA ASN A 720 -23.83 43.76 -8.98
C ASN A 720 -23.99 43.01 -10.32
N PRO A 721 -24.39 43.69 -11.41
CA PRO A 721 -24.64 43.03 -12.69
C PRO A 721 -23.41 42.40 -13.39
N ASN A 722 -22.21 42.55 -12.81
CA ASN A 722 -21.00 41.88 -13.31
C ASN A 722 -20.68 40.60 -12.52
N LEU A 723 -21.44 40.29 -11.47
CA LEU A 723 -21.24 39.19 -10.54
C LEU A 723 -22.58 38.58 -10.06
N ASP A 724 -23.67 38.81 -10.81
CA ASP A 724 -25.05 38.44 -10.46
C ASP A 724 -25.48 37.06 -10.95
N SER A 725 -24.56 36.30 -11.55
CA SER A 725 -24.80 34.95 -12.01
C SER A 725 -23.48 34.18 -12.11
N PRO A 726 -23.50 32.84 -12.16
CA PRO A 726 -22.29 32.03 -12.26
C PRO A 726 -21.46 32.36 -13.51
N ASP A 727 -22.13 32.59 -14.64
CA ASP A 727 -21.50 33.01 -15.88
C ASP A 727 -20.85 34.40 -15.75
N SER A 728 -21.52 35.35 -15.10
CA SER A 728 -20.98 36.68 -14.81
C SER A 728 -19.72 36.59 -13.96
N VAL A 729 -19.72 35.78 -12.89
CA VAL A 729 -18.57 35.57 -12.00
C VAL A 729 -17.39 34.99 -12.78
N ARG A 730 -17.58 33.90 -13.53
CA ARG A 730 -16.50 33.24 -14.29
C ARG A 730 -15.94 34.14 -15.41
N LEU A 731 -16.74 35.05 -15.96
CA LEU A 731 -16.32 36.00 -16.99
C LEU A 731 -15.72 37.31 -16.44
N SER A 732 -15.90 37.60 -15.15
CA SER A 732 -15.40 38.81 -14.50
C SER A 732 -13.87 38.92 -14.53
N GLY A 733 -13.18 37.78 -14.47
CA GLY A 733 -11.73 37.69 -14.33
C GLY A 733 -11.24 37.93 -12.90
N GLU A 734 -12.14 37.94 -11.92
CA GLU A 734 -11.78 37.96 -10.50
C GLU A 734 -11.03 36.68 -10.11
N THR A 735 -10.17 36.82 -9.11
CA THR A 735 -9.27 35.75 -8.66
C THR A 735 -9.26 35.66 -7.14
N TRP A 736 -9.31 34.45 -6.61
CA TRP A 736 -9.08 34.17 -5.20
C TRP A 736 -7.74 33.44 -5.03
N GLN A 737 -6.90 33.93 -4.11
CA GLN A 737 -5.53 33.43 -3.85
C GLN A 737 -4.64 33.22 -5.09
N GLY A 738 -4.90 33.97 -6.17
CA GLY A 738 -4.13 33.91 -7.42
C GLY A 738 -4.68 32.93 -8.48
N SER A 739 -5.76 32.23 -8.19
CA SER A 739 -6.51 31.37 -9.12
C SER A 739 -7.80 32.05 -9.57
N ALA A 740 -8.27 31.75 -10.79
CA ALA A 740 -9.58 32.24 -11.24
C ALA A 740 -10.70 31.59 -10.42
N ILE A 741 -11.75 32.34 -10.11
CA ILE A 741 -12.91 31.83 -9.39
C ILE A 741 -13.74 30.95 -10.33
N THR A 742 -13.89 29.66 -10.00
CA THR A 742 -14.68 28.69 -10.76
C THR A 742 -15.76 28.00 -9.93
N GLU A 743 -15.54 27.88 -8.62
CA GLU A 743 -16.42 27.21 -7.65
C GLU A 743 -17.14 28.19 -6.72
N TRP A 744 -18.24 27.74 -6.11
CA TRP A 744 -19.08 28.52 -5.19
C TRP A 744 -18.29 29.03 -3.97
N TRP A 745 -17.52 28.15 -3.32
CA TRP A 745 -16.79 28.47 -2.09
C TRP A 745 -15.71 29.52 -2.34
N GLN A 746 -15.04 29.49 -3.50
CA GLN A 746 -14.06 30.50 -3.89
C GLN A 746 -14.72 31.87 -4.04
N PHE A 747 -15.94 31.90 -4.58
CA PHE A 747 -16.68 33.14 -4.74
C PHE A 747 -17.17 33.67 -3.39
N ARG A 748 -17.67 32.80 -2.51
CA ARG A 748 -18.09 33.15 -1.13
C ARG A 748 -16.92 33.69 -0.31
N GLU A 749 -15.77 33.02 -0.34
CA GLU A 749 -14.56 33.49 0.35
C GLU A 749 -14.09 34.84 -0.21
N PHE A 750 -14.18 35.04 -1.53
CA PHE A 750 -13.84 36.30 -2.18
C PHE A 750 -14.77 37.45 -1.77
N THR A 751 -16.10 37.23 -1.74
CA THR A 751 -17.07 38.28 -1.41
C THR A 751 -17.00 38.68 0.06
N LEU A 752 -16.80 37.71 0.97
CA LEU A 752 -16.75 37.94 2.40
C LEU A 752 -15.34 38.23 2.92
N GLY A 753 -14.30 37.93 2.15
CA GLY A 753 -12.90 38.07 2.55
C GLY A 753 -12.51 37.12 3.69
N LEU A 754 -13.03 35.89 3.67
CA LEU A 754 -12.77 34.89 4.72
C LEU A 754 -11.28 34.56 4.80
N GLY A 755 -10.74 34.49 6.02
CA GLY A 755 -9.33 34.21 6.28
C GLY A 755 -8.37 35.37 6.00
N GLU A 756 -8.84 36.49 5.45
CA GLU A 756 -8.04 37.69 5.23
C GLU A 756 -7.98 38.56 6.49
N VAL A 757 -6.92 39.38 6.61
CA VAL A 757 -6.80 40.35 7.72
C VAL A 757 -7.89 41.42 7.70
N THR A 758 -8.66 41.52 6.62
CA THR A 758 -9.77 42.45 6.42
C THR A 758 -11.14 41.81 6.59
N GLU A 759 -11.22 40.50 6.87
CA GLU A 759 -12.48 39.75 7.02
C GLU A 759 -13.47 40.51 7.90
N ASP A 760 -12.98 41.10 9.00
CA ASP A 760 -13.81 41.86 9.92
C ASP A 760 -14.61 43.01 9.30
N SER A 761 -14.08 43.58 8.21
CA SER A 761 -14.66 44.71 7.49
C SER A 761 -15.29 44.35 6.15
N THR A 762 -15.10 43.11 5.68
CA THR A 762 -15.61 42.62 4.39
C THR A 762 -16.70 41.58 4.54
N ASN A 763 -16.72 40.83 5.66
CA ASN A 763 -17.73 39.81 5.92
C ASN A 763 -19.04 40.48 6.35
N TYR A 764 -19.86 40.85 5.36
CA TYR A 764 -21.15 41.50 5.58
C TYR A 764 -22.25 40.52 6.02
N LEU A 765 -22.04 39.21 5.87
CA LEU A 765 -22.95 38.15 6.34
C LEU A 765 -22.62 37.63 7.75
N GLY A 766 -21.55 38.12 8.38
CA GLY A 766 -21.20 37.77 9.76
C GLY A 766 -22.32 38.15 10.73
N MET A 767 -22.67 37.22 11.61
CA MET A 767 -23.83 37.35 12.50
C MET A 767 -23.50 38.02 13.83
N ASN A 768 -22.33 37.71 14.42
CA ASN A 768 -21.95 38.18 15.75
C ASN A 768 -21.66 39.69 15.83
N LYS A 769 -22.09 40.32 16.92
CA LYS A 769 -21.63 41.66 17.29
C LYS A 769 -20.23 41.66 17.90
N LYS A 770 -19.25 42.16 17.16
CA LYS A 770 -17.82 42.07 17.52
C LYS A 770 -17.42 43.04 18.63
N ASN A 771 -18.00 44.24 18.65
CA ASN A 771 -17.69 45.25 19.66
C ASN A 771 -18.86 46.22 19.90
N ILE A 772 -18.71 47.15 20.85
CA ILE A 772 -19.81 48.04 21.24
C ILE A 772 -20.19 49.08 20.18
N ASP A 773 -19.24 49.42 19.30
CA ASP A 773 -19.44 50.38 18.21
C ASP A 773 -19.82 49.66 16.90
N ASP A 774 -19.91 48.33 16.94
CA ASP A 774 -20.31 47.49 15.81
C ASP A 774 -21.83 47.52 15.64
N LEU A 775 -22.25 47.92 14.44
CA LEU A 775 -23.64 47.94 14.01
C LEU A 775 -23.90 46.85 12.97
N SER A 776 -22.86 46.12 12.56
CA SER A 776 -22.88 45.11 11.52
C SER A 776 -23.03 43.73 12.14
N TYR A 777 -24.22 43.45 12.69
CA TYR A 777 -24.57 42.17 13.31
C TYR A 777 -25.99 41.78 12.91
N VAL A 778 -26.32 40.50 12.95
CA VAL A 778 -27.66 40.01 12.56
C VAL A 778 -28.73 40.56 13.50
N LEU A 779 -29.86 40.99 12.95
CA LEU A 779 -31.02 41.39 13.72
C LEU A 779 -32.29 41.12 12.91
N ILE A 780 -33.09 40.14 13.34
CA ILE A 780 -34.37 39.81 12.70
C ILE A 780 -35.50 40.10 13.70
N ILE A 781 -36.46 40.93 13.29
CA ILE A 781 -37.60 41.35 14.11
C ILE A 781 -38.90 41.15 13.35
N ASP A 782 -39.84 40.39 13.93
CA ASP A 782 -41.25 40.46 13.54
C ASP A 782 -41.90 41.65 14.25
N ASP A 783 -42.00 42.78 13.55
CA ASP A 783 -42.49 44.05 14.06
C ASP A 783 -44.02 44.08 14.31
N GLN A 784 -44.77 43.08 13.86
CA GLN A 784 -46.24 42.94 13.98
C GLN A 784 -47.09 44.15 13.55
N ASP A 785 -46.46 45.16 12.94
CA ASP A 785 -47.12 46.38 12.53
C ASP A 785 -48.16 46.08 11.43
N THR A 786 -49.26 46.83 11.45
CA THR A 786 -50.34 46.65 10.46
C THR A 786 -50.38 47.75 9.40
N ASP A 787 -49.63 48.83 9.63
CA ASP A 787 -49.52 50.00 8.76
C ASP A 787 -48.05 50.42 8.65
N PHE A 788 -47.49 50.42 7.44
CA PHE A 788 -46.12 50.80 7.11
C PHE A 788 -45.71 52.17 7.68
N LEU A 789 -46.67 53.08 7.89
CA LEU A 789 -46.43 54.43 8.40
C LEU A 789 -46.44 54.53 9.94
N VAL A 790 -46.70 53.43 10.64
CA VAL A 790 -46.74 53.36 12.11
C VAL A 790 -45.65 52.40 12.55
N LEU A 791 -44.82 52.84 13.49
CA LEU A 791 -43.78 52.06 14.14
C LEU A 791 -44.18 51.87 15.61
N ASP A 792 -44.56 50.66 16.02
CA ASP A 792 -44.84 50.32 17.43
C ASP A 792 -43.81 49.33 17.97
N ALA A 793 -42.71 49.82 18.56
CA ALA A 793 -41.71 48.94 19.18
C ALA A 793 -42.20 48.14 20.41
N GLY A 794 -43.51 48.18 20.72
CA GLY A 794 -44.14 47.50 21.85
C GLY A 794 -44.63 46.09 21.55
N ASP A 795 -44.80 45.73 20.28
CA ASP A 795 -45.20 44.40 19.80
C ASP A 795 -44.13 43.66 18.98
N ASP A 796 -42.97 44.27 18.75
CA ASP A 796 -41.77 43.64 18.21
C ASP A 796 -41.44 42.29 18.89
N VAL A 797 -41.23 41.26 18.09
CA VAL A 797 -40.73 39.95 18.51
C VAL A 797 -39.34 39.73 17.91
N LEU A 798 -38.36 39.60 18.79
CA LEU A 798 -37.00 39.25 18.40
C LEU A 798 -36.94 37.78 17.95
N LEU A 799 -36.51 37.55 16.72
CA LEU A 799 -36.32 36.22 16.15
C LEU A 799 -34.84 35.82 16.16
N CYS A 800 -33.96 36.72 15.72
CA CYS A 800 -32.51 36.51 15.73
C CYS A 800 -31.77 37.79 16.17
N SER A 801 -30.70 37.66 16.96
CA SER A 801 -29.81 38.79 17.27
C SER A 801 -28.37 38.37 17.56
N GLY A 802 -27.44 39.06 16.89
CA GLY A 802 -26.00 38.95 17.14
C GLY A 802 -25.51 39.62 18.42
N ASP A 803 -26.34 40.41 19.10
CA ASP A 803 -25.99 41.08 20.36
C ASP A 803 -26.55 40.39 21.62
N VAL A 804 -27.21 39.24 21.43
CA VAL A 804 -27.76 38.36 22.46
C VAL A 804 -27.20 36.96 22.24
N THR A 805 -26.81 36.27 23.31
CA THR A 805 -26.34 34.88 23.27
C THR A 805 -27.53 33.95 23.49
N ASP A 806 -27.62 32.87 22.73
CA ASP A 806 -28.61 31.81 22.98
C ASP A 806 -28.34 31.07 24.31
N ASP A 807 -29.34 30.35 24.81
CA ASP A 807 -29.18 29.48 25.98
C ASP A 807 -28.50 28.13 25.61
N TRP A 808 -28.45 27.77 24.31
CA TRP A 808 -27.75 26.60 23.78
C TRP A 808 -26.23 26.72 23.93
N ASP A 809 -25.60 25.69 24.52
CA ASP A 809 -24.17 25.63 24.84
C ASP A 809 -23.57 26.88 25.53
N LEU A 810 -24.41 27.57 26.30
CA LEU A 810 -24.04 28.79 27.00
C LEU A 810 -22.89 28.57 27.99
N TYR A 811 -21.70 29.06 27.65
CA TYR A 811 -20.51 28.99 28.48
C TYR A 811 -20.65 29.88 29.74
N TYR A 812 -21.10 31.13 29.57
CA TYR A 812 -21.35 32.04 30.71
C TYR A 812 -22.77 31.94 31.23
N VAL A 813 -23.07 30.82 31.89
CA VAL A 813 -24.41 30.46 32.41
C VAL A 813 -25.12 31.62 33.11
N GLY A 814 -26.32 31.94 32.62
CA GLY A 814 -27.22 32.96 33.18
C GLY A 814 -26.93 34.39 32.72
N ASN A 815 -26.09 34.58 31.69
CA ASN A 815 -25.81 35.87 31.09
C ASN A 815 -25.92 35.84 29.55
N THR A 816 -27.15 35.95 29.06
CA THR A 816 -27.50 35.95 27.63
C THR A 816 -27.61 37.35 27.02
N ASN A 817 -27.78 38.41 27.81
CA ASN A 817 -27.87 39.80 27.31
C ASN A 817 -26.50 40.40 26.95
N ARG A 818 -25.80 39.76 26.01
CA ARG A 818 -24.54 40.20 25.41
C ARG A 818 -24.29 39.42 24.12
N ALA A 819 -23.36 39.89 23.31
CA ALA A 819 -22.84 39.14 22.18
C ALA A 819 -22.24 37.77 22.62
N PRO A 820 -22.45 36.71 21.82
CA PRO A 820 -21.86 35.39 22.04
C PRO A 820 -20.33 35.44 21.97
N ALA A 821 -19.69 34.60 22.79
CA ALA A 821 -18.27 34.31 22.66
C ALA A 821 -18.10 33.08 21.77
N VAL A 822 -18.11 33.30 20.46
CA VAL A 822 -17.99 32.26 19.40
C VAL A 822 -16.78 31.33 19.64
N ASP A 823 -15.62 31.89 20.01
CA ASP A 823 -14.41 31.12 20.39
C ASP A 823 -14.62 30.09 21.53
N LEU A 824 -15.72 30.18 22.27
CA LEU A 824 -16.08 29.30 23.39
C LEU A 824 -17.28 28.39 23.08
N GLY A 825 -17.76 28.37 21.82
CA GLY A 825 -18.91 27.57 21.37
C GLY A 825 -20.27 28.16 21.74
N GLU A 826 -20.35 29.48 21.94
CA GLU A 826 -21.64 30.17 22.17
C GLU A 826 -22.19 30.73 20.85
N HIS A 827 -23.52 30.73 20.72
CA HIS A 827 -24.21 31.13 19.48
C HIS A 827 -25.05 32.39 19.66
N GLU A 828 -25.28 33.10 18.56
CA GLU A 828 -26.24 34.20 18.45
C GLU A 828 -27.64 33.69 18.77
N TYR A 829 -28.46 34.50 19.43
CA TYR A 829 -29.85 34.11 19.67
C TYR A 829 -30.55 33.88 18.32
N GLY A 830 -31.10 32.70 18.08
CA GLY A 830 -31.82 32.36 16.84
C GLY A 830 -30.95 32.15 15.59
N TRP A 831 -29.65 31.88 15.73
CA TRP A 831 -28.70 31.72 14.62
C TRP A 831 -29.16 30.74 13.51
N TYR A 832 -29.71 29.59 13.92
CA TYR A 832 -30.23 28.51 13.06
C TYR A 832 -31.33 28.92 12.04
N LEU A 833 -31.77 30.18 12.04
CA LEU A 833 -32.69 30.71 11.03
C LEU A 833 -31.99 31.15 9.74
N LEU A 834 -30.70 31.49 9.84
CA LEU A 834 -29.90 31.99 8.71
C LEU A 834 -28.59 31.25 8.54
N ASP A 835 -28.06 30.63 9.58
CA ASP A 835 -26.85 29.82 9.56
C ASP A 835 -27.25 28.34 9.54
N LEU A 836 -26.92 27.66 8.43
CA LEU A 836 -27.29 26.27 8.18
C LEU A 836 -26.16 25.30 8.53
N ASP A 837 -24.89 25.73 8.45
CA ASP A 837 -23.69 24.90 8.60
C ASP A 837 -22.92 25.14 9.92
N ASP A 838 -23.46 26.00 10.79
CA ASP A 838 -22.98 26.35 12.14
C ASP A 838 -21.61 27.06 12.13
N ASP A 839 -21.36 27.90 11.11
CA ASP A 839 -20.12 28.67 10.95
C ASP A 839 -20.18 30.13 11.47
N HIS A 840 -21.35 30.55 12.00
CA HIS A 840 -21.68 31.91 12.45
C HIS A 840 -21.76 32.99 11.34
N ILE A 841 -21.93 32.56 10.09
CA ILE A 841 -22.16 33.38 8.91
C ILE A 841 -23.53 33.03 8.34
N ALA A 842 -24.30 34.04 7.95
CA ALA A 842 -25.60 33.80 7.34
C ALA A 842 -25.47 33.28 5.90
N GLU A 843 -26.39 32.41 5.48
CA GLU A 843 -26.54 31.86 4.13
C GLU A 843 -27.18 32.82 3.12
N GLY A 844 -26.84 34.11 3.23
CA GLY A 844 -27.43 35.17 2.44
C GLY A 844 -28.80 35.62 2.94
N SER A 845 -29.64 36.12 2.03
CA SER A 845 -31.07 36.34 2.27
C SER A 845 -31.88 35.05 2.04
N ASP A 846 -33.13 35.00 2.51
CA ASP A 846 -34.00 33.85 2.33
C ASP A 846 -34.81 33.94 1.02
N PRO A 847 -34.53 33.12 -0.01
CA PRO A 847 -35.21 33.19 -1.31
C PRO A 847 -36.68 32.78 -1.29
N LEU A 848 -37.18 32.39 -0.12
CA LEU A 848 -38.59 32.08 0.12
C LEU A 848 -39.28 33.15 0.96
N ASN A 849 -38.58 34.24 1.30
CA ASN A 849 -39.06 35.33 2.12
C ASN A 849 -38.44 36.69 1.74
N TRP A 850 -39.15 37.41 0.87
CA TRP A 850 -38.86 38.76 0.37
C TRP A 850 -38.34 39.86 1.32
N ASP A 851 -38.43 39.66 2.63
CA ASP A 851 -38.08 40.59 3.70
C ASP A 851 -37.49 39.75 4.83
N THR A 852 -36.20 39.45 4.70
CA THR A 852 -35.51 38.47 5.54
C THR A 852 -35.39 38.95 6.99
N ASP A 853 -35.13 40.23 7.22
CA ASP A 853 -34.97 40.81 8.57
C ASP A 853 -36.28 41.34 9.20
N GLY A 854 -37.32 41.50 8.39
CA GLY A 854 -38.67 41.88 8.80
C GLY A 854 -38.94 43.38 8.78
N ASP A 855 -38.09 44.20 8.18
CA ASP A 855 -38.18 45.66 8.19
C ASP A 855 -39.11 46.28 7.13
N TRP A 856 -39.70 45.47 6.25
CA TRP A 856 -40.58 45.84 5.12
C TRP A 856 -39.89 46.49 3.91
N LEU A 857 -38.57 46.50 3.85
CA LEU A 857 -37.83 46.64 2.61
C LEU A 857 -37.74 45.26 1.94
N VAL A 858 -37.44 45.27 0.64
CA VAL A 858 -37.11 44.01 -0.04
C VAL A 858 -35.61 43.86 0.00
N ASP A 859 -35.13 42.62 0.14
CA ASP A 859 -33.73 42.31 0.38
C ASP A 859 -32.83 42.89 -0.74
N TRP A 860 -33.29 42.83 -1.99
CA TRP A 860 -32.58 43.43 -3.13
C TRP A 860 -32.26 44.92 -2.95
N PHE A 861 -33.18 45.71 -2.37
CA PHE A 861 -32.95 47.17 -2.25
C PHE A 861 -31.82 47.48 -1.27
N GLU A 862 -31.74 46.72 -0.19
CA GLU A 862 -30.74 46.92 0.85
C GLU A 862 -29.36 46.55 0.34
N VAL A 863 -29.24 45.36 -0.26
CA VAL A 863 -28.01 44.91 -0.92
C VAL A 863 -27.57 45.91 -2.01
N LYS A 864 -28.54 46.48 -2.75
CA LYS A 864 -28.22 47.45 -3.79
C LYS A 864 -27.71 48.78 -3.23
N ASP A 865 -28.27 49.27 -2.13
CA ASP A 865 -27.85 50.52 -1.50
C ASP A 865 -26.40 50.43 -1.00
N ASP A 866 -26.08 49.34 -0.29
CA ASP A 866 -24.73 48.98 0.15
C ASP A 866 -23.70 48.98 -1.01
N GLU A 867 -24.07 48.36 -2.14
CA GLU A 867 -23.19 48.32 -3.30
C GLU A 867 -22.99 49.68 -3.98
N GLU A 868 -23.99 50.56 -3.93
CA GLU A 868 -23.93 51.88 -4.56
C GLU A 868 -23.10 52.88 -3.74
N ASP A 869 -23.15 52.80 -2.42
CA ASP A 869 -22.42 53.69 -1.53
C ASP A 869 -21.01 53.19 -1.19
N GLY A 870 -20.76 51.89 -1.40
CA GLY A 870 -19.48 51.20 -1.26
C GLY A 870 -19.15 50.77 0.16
N ILE A 871 -20.14 50.75 1.06
CA ILE A 871 -20.05 50.20 2.41
C ILE A 871 -20.97 48.97 2.41
N ARG A 872 -20.41 47.80 2.71
CA ARG A 872 -21.20 46.57 2.80
C ARG A 872 -21.62 46.38 4.25
N GLY A 873 -22.91 46.11 4.46
CA GLY A 873 -23.51 45.78 5.73
C GLY A 873 -24.08 46.95 6.53
N ASP A 874 -24.17 48.17 6.01
CA ASP A 874 -24.87 49.24 6.72
C ASP A 874 -26.37 49.33 6.40
N SER A 875 -26.81 48.79 5.26
CA SER A 875 -28.19 48.40 4.95
C SER A 875 -28.19 46.96 4.41
N SER A 876 -28.73 45.99 5.15
CA SER A 876 -28.51 44.58 4.83
C SER A 876 -29.74 43.75 5.15
N PRO A 877 -30.08 42.76 4.31
CA PRO A 877 -31.29 41.94 4.46
C PRO A 877 -31.31 41.07 5.71
N ILE A 878 -30.22 41.06 6.49
CA ILE A 878 -30.13 40.33 7.76
C ILE A 878 -30.05 41.30 8.96
N ARG A 879 -30.34 42.59 8.77
CA ARG A 879 -30.12 43.66 9.76
C ARG A 879 -31.26 44.66 9.76
N TYR A 880 -32.29 44.36 10.57
CA TYR A 880 -33.48 45.18 10.69
C TYR A 880 -33.18 46.69 10.72
N ASP A 881 -33.43 47.38 9.59
CA ASP A 881 -33.31 48.83 9.51
C ASP A 881 -34.63 49.48 9.90
N SER A 882 -34.57 50.72 10.37
CA SER A 882 -35.78 51.48 10.56
C SER A 882 -36.28 51.96 9.19
N ARG A 883 -37.54 51.65 8.85
CA ARG A 883 -38.37 52.22 7.75
C ARG A 883 -38.43 53.77 7.70
N ASN A 884 -37.70 54.44 8.56
CA ASN A 884 -37.67 55.86 8.81
C ASN A 884 -36.82 56.55 7.74
N THR A 885 -37.39 56.76 6.55
CA THR A 885 -36.76 57.56 5.50
C THR A 885 -36.44 58.96 6.04
N SER A 886 -35.16 59.26 6.27
CA SER A 886 -34.70 60.60 6.66
C SER A 886 -34.55 61.55 5.47
#